data_AF-A0A7C3HQT6-F1
#
_entry.id   AF-A0A7C3HQT6-F1
#
_cell.length_a   1.000
_cell.length_b   1.000
_cell.length_c   1.000
_cell.angle_alpha   90.00
_cell.angle_beta   90.00
_cell.angle_gamma   90.00
#
_symmetry.space_group_name_H-M   'P 1'
#
loop_
_entity.id
_entity.type
_entity.pdbx_description
1 polymer ?
#
loop_
_entity_poly.entity_id
_entity_poly.type
_entity_poly.pdbx_seq_one_letter_code
_entity_poly.pdbx_strand_id
1 'polypeptide(L)'
;MVLRLLLATKNPAEDPATRLGLEDLLAEWHIAREPHELKDVLSKGAFDAVILCAGQGYGLEELQLIKTYAPDTPVIVLMNAEIEPLPDTTPHTVEYVSTSRLPDGLRYALNKLIERKRRWELFESVPVGLYRSTPDGRILEANSTLCAMLGYSREELLGLNARALYLEAAERESLIQQAIHSDLSVVQRYTLQRKDGGIVWVEGYFRAVRDNHGQVLYLEGSVIDISEQARMEERFRALVENTSDLIYLMDESGTMLYASPNVGQVLGYNPVGYLQKPLSVPDFVHPQDRPYAEAALEDLVRHPGETREYRLRILDAAGEVRHAHIWGRNLLHDPAVRGIVLNVRDVTEEDRLRRSLEEERSRFKAMVEALSGVVFQMELRSGQPGQLLYVSPQARKILGYAPEALLQNPSLWWGNVHPEDQARMVGQAGPPGAVEVLRYRYRRGQSGQWVWLREQRITDPGGQTLTGYTYDATSEIEAQRALAEQEALFRTLSETAPALIVVWQDNCLVYANPEAERITGYSLADLKSRPIWEFIHPLDRERVQARGLARLEGRDVESRYRFRIQTKAGQTRWLDYSAARVDFRGLPAVLGVGFDVTEAQEHQLDLEAVVRLSKALRRSDDLKEMLEAALDETLAILDTSVGSILLYDPEGHSLEEAASRGWLVPIPAPTIAQEESISGWVLLHGKPYFSREFVADPKLRPSIRHLVPPGWGGVVLPLQAGSVRIGALTLAVAHPREITERELKRLELIGEVIGNAARRASLRQKLEMRVGQLEALRAIDQTINASLDLHLALEMLCEQLMRLPLDASMVLLYRKESHVLTPIKARGFRSPLSEIYRHSVPLGQGHAGRAALERQPVAVDDLARDPGFAPELTLREGFVAMRALPLLAKGELLGVLIAFTRRSWSLKADEKEFLEALATQGAIAIENSHLFEDLQRAKLELEVAYDLTLMGWAQAVELRDQETAGHTQRVTELTVKLAQQLGLPYEDIEHLRRGAILHDVGKLGVPDAVLLKPGQLNEEEWALMRKHPTLAYQWLSGIPFLRKALAIPYAHHERWDGSGYPRGLQGEAIPLEARIFAVVDVYDALTSDRPYRQAWPKEKALAYIREQSGKQFDPRVVEAFLALIDQDSSASE
;
A
#
# COMPACT_ATOMS: atom_id res chain seq x y z
N MET A 1 -26.43 34.98 -40.63
CA MET A 1 -26.33 33.71 -41.38
C MET A 1 -27.07 33.90 -42.70
N VAL A 2 -26.42 33.67 -43.85
CA VAL A 2 -27.02 33.87 -45.17
C VAL A 2 -27.85 32.64 -45.52
N LEU A 3 -29.17 32.78 -45.72
CA LEU A 3 -30.07 31.65 -46.02
C LEU A 3 -29.87 31.17 -47.46
N ARG A 4 -29.72 29.87 -47.69
CA ARG A 4 -29.68 29.27 -49.03
C ARG A 4 -31.07 28.86 -49.48
N LEU A 5 -31.68 29.65 -50.37
CA LEU A 5 -33.04 29.43 -50.85
C LEU A 5 -33.02 28.99 -52.32
N LEU A 6 -33.73 27.91 -52.62
CA LEU A 6 -33.91 27.42 -53.99
C LEU A 6 -35.31 27.77 -54.50
N LEU A 7 -35.40 28.52 -55.59
CA LEU A 7 -36.65 28.82 -56.29
C LEU A 7 -36.82 27.90 -57.50
N ALA A 8 -37.81 27.01 -57.45
CA ALA A 8 -38.21 26.15 -58.56
C ALA A 8 -39.39 26.80 -59.32
N THR A 9 -39.14 27.35 -60.51
CA THR A 9 -40.16 28.07 -61.31
C THR A 9 -39.88 28.00 -62.82
N LYS A 10 -40.94 27.83 -63.63
CA LYS A 10 -40.88 27.87 -65.11
C LYS A 10 -40.71 29.28 -65.68
N ASN A 11 -41.11 30.34 -64.96
CA ASN A 11 -41.09 31.72 -65.48
C ASN A 11 -40.60 32.75 -64.44
N PRO A 12 -39.28 32.97 -64.29
CA PRO A 12 -38.72 33.86 -63.27
C PRO A 12 -39.00 35.36 -63.51
N ALA A 13 -39.52 35.75 -64.68
CA ALA A 13 -39.85 37.13 -65.02
C ALA A 13 -41.29 37.55 -64.63
N GLU A 14 -42.17 36.60 -64.30
CA GLU A 14 -43.58 36.86 -63.96
C GLU A 14 -43.90 36.89 -62.46
N ASP A 15 -42.91 36.68 -61.58
CA ASP A 15 -43.16 36.68 -60.14
C ASP A 15 -42.31 37.69 -59.35
N PRO A 16 -42.42 39.02 -59.63
CA PRO A 16 -41.78 40.05 -58.82
C PRO A 16 -42.21 39.99 -57.34
N ALA A 17 -43.43 39.53 -57.05
CA ALA A 17 -44.01 39.50 -55.70
C ALA A 17 -43.30 38.50 -54.76
N THR A 18 -42.82 37.37 -55.28
CA THR A 18 -42.05 36.37 -54.52
C THR A 18 -40.65 36.88 -54.15
N ARG A 19 -40.05 37.78 -54.96
CA ARG A 19 -38.79 38.46 -54.61
C ARG A 19 -39.02 39.67 -53.70
N LEU A 20 -39.98 40.53 -54.01
CA LEU A 20 -40.29 41.75 -53.25
C LEU A 20 -40.62 41.47 -51.77
N GLY A 21 -41.23 40.32 -51.47
CA GLY A 21 -41.56 39.91 -50.11
C GLY A 21 -40.40 39.46 -49.22
N LEU A 22 -39.22 39.25 -49.81
CA LEU A 22 -38.03 38.70 -49.14
C LEU A 22 -36.77 39.55 -49.42
N GLU A 23 -36.89 40.76 -49.97
CA GLU A 23 -35.77 41.66 -50.34
C GLU A 23 -34.89 42.07 -49.14
N ASP A 24 -35.45 42.09 -47.93
CA ASP A 24 -34.73 42.44 -46.68
C ASP A 24 -33.95 41.26 -46.06
N LEU A 25 -34.06 40.04 -46.59
CA LEU A 25 -33.37 38.86 -46.06
C LEU A 25 -32.03 38.64 -46.77
N LEU A 26 -30.95 38.54 -45.99
CA LEU A 26 -29.65 38.07 -46.47
C LEU A 26 -29.76 36.59 -46.90
N ALA A 27 -30.00 36.35 -48.19
CA ALA A 27 -30.16 35.02 -48.76
C ALA A 27 -29.35 34.82 -50.05
N GLU A 28 -28.74 33.64 -50.19
CA GLU A 28 -28.09 33.14 -51.40
C GLU A 28 -29.15 32.39 -52.22
N TRP A 29 -29.54 32.98 -53.36
CA TRP A 29 -30.61 32.45 -54.20
C TRP A 29 -30.09 31.53 -55.29
N HIS A 30 -30.67 30.34 -55.35
CA HIS A 30 -30.49 29.39 -56.43
C HIS A 30 -31.82 29.23 -57.18
N ILE A 31 -31.78 29.03 -58.50
CA ILE A 31 -32.98 28.93 -59.32
C ILE A 31 -32.87 27.68 -60.18
N ALA A 32 -33.93 26.88 -60.20
CA ALA A 32 -34.05 25.74 -61.10
C ALA A 32 -35.32 25.89 -61.95
N ARG A 33 -35.16 25.81 -63.27
CA ARG A 33 -36.23 26.07 -64.24
C ARG A 33 -36.85 24.80 -64.78
N GLU A 34 -36.04 23.74 -64.87
CA GLU A 34 -36.46 22.44 -65.38
C GLU A 34 -36.15 21.30 -64.40
N PRO A 35 -36.88 20.17 -64.46
CA PRO A 35 -36.70 19.02 -63.55
C PRO A 35 -35.26 18.49 -63.47
N HIS A 36 -34.53 18.51 -64.60
CA HIS A 36 -33.15 18.03 -64.67
C HIS A 36 -32.16 18.98 -63.95
N GLU A 37 -32.40 20.30 -64.04
CA GLU A 37 -31.63 21.33 -63.34
C GLU A 37 -31.92 21.29 -61.84
N LEU A 38 -33.19 21.11 -61.46
CA LEU A 38 -33.61 20.93 -60.07
C LEU A 38 -32.90 19.73 -59.43
N LYS A 39 -32.83 18.61 -60.12
CA LYS A 39 -32.09 17.42 -59.67
C LYS A 39 -30.60 17.70 -59.46
N ASP A 40 -29.96 18.33 -60.43
CA ASP A 40 -28.51 18.61 -60.38
C ASP A 40 -28.17 19.56 -59.22
N VAL A 41 -28.97 20.61 -59.03
CA VAL A 41 -28.82 21.59 -57.95
C VAL A 41 -29.04 20.96 -56.57
N LEU A 42 -30.11 20.17 -56.40
CA LEU A 42 -30.40 19.46 -55.15
C LEU A 42 -29.30 18.43 -54.79
N SER A 43 -28.68 17.81 -55.78
CA SER A 43 -27.60 16.84 -55.55
C SER A 43 -26.26 17.47 -55.14
N LYS A 44 -26.09 18.77 -55.37
CA LYS A 44 -24.82 19.50 -55.16
C LYS A 44 -24.76 20.34 -53.88
N GLY A 45 -25.86 20.50 -53.15
CA GLY A 45 -25.85 21.30 -51.92
C GLY A 45 -27.13 21.21 -51.08
N ALA A 46 -26.98 21.44 -49.78
CA ALA A 46 -28.09 21.56 -48.84
C ALA A 46 -28.72 22.97 -48.91
N PHE A 47 -30.05 23.03 -48.93
CA PHE A 47 -30.83 24.27 -48.93
C PHE A 47 -31.56 24.45 -47.60
N ASP A 48 -31.75 25.70 -47.20
CA ASP A 48 -32.52 26.04 -46.00
C ASP A 48 -34.02 25.88 -46.24
N ALA A 49 -34.50 26.22 -47.44
CA ALA A 49 -35.85 25.93 -47.93
C ALA A 49 -35.91 25.97 -49.47
N VAL A 50 -36.90 25.28 -50.05
CA VAL A 50 -37.24 25.33 -51.47
C VAL A 50 -38.59 26.02 -51.64
N ILE A 51 -38.68 27.02 -52.52
CA ILE A 51 -39.95 27.64 -52.92
C ILE A 51 -40.31 27.10 -54.30
N LEU A 52 -41.44 26.41 -54.40
CA LEU A 52 -41.97 25.81 -55.61
C LEU A 52 -43.18 26.59 -56.10
N CYS A 53 -43.07 27.25 -57.25
CA CYS A 53 -44.20 27.95 -57.88
C CYS A 53 -45.00 26.93 -58.71
N ALA A 54 -46.13 26.43 -58.17
CA ALA A 54 -46.98 25.46 -58.85
C ALA A 54 -48.03 26.12 -59.75
N GLY A 55 -48.19 25.60 -60.97
CA GLY A 55 -49.14 26.09 -61.98
C GLY A 55 -49.72 24.94 -62.83
N GLN A 56 -50.49 25.25 -63.88
CA GLN A 56 -51.05 24.19 -64.75
C GLN A 56 -49.94 23.36 -65.40
N GLY A 57 -49.81 22.09 -64.98
CA GLY A 57 -48.81 21.15 -65.49
C GLY A 57 -47.38 21.34 -64.98
N TYR A 58 -47.19 22.03 -63.83
CA TYR A 58 -45.88 22.20 -63.18
C TYR A 58 -46.03 22.23 -61.66
N GLY A 59 -45.29 21.40 -60.93
CA GLY A 59 -45.29 21.36 -59.47
C GLY A 59 -45.32 19.95 -58.87
N LEU A 60 -45.97 18.99 -59.52
CA LEU A 60 -46.14 17.64 -58.96
C LEU A 60 -44.90 16.76 -59.12
N GLU A 61 -44.32 16.78 -60.32
CA GLU A 61 -43.07 16.07 -60.65
C GLU A 61 -41.88 16.69 -59.92
N GLU A 62 -41.84 18.02 -59.84
CA GLU A 62 -40.80 18.78 -59.15
C GLU A 62 -40.84 18.56 -57.63
N LEU A 63 -42.04 18.51 -57.02
CA LEU A 63 -42.19 18.19 -55.61
C LEU A 63 -41.71 16.75 -55.30
N GLN A 64 -42.01 15.78 -56.16
CA GLN A 64 -41.49 14.41 -56.03
C GLN A 64 -39.97 14.36 -56.14
N LEU A 65 -39.38 15.11 -57.07
CA LEU A 65 -37.93 15.25 -57.21
C LEU A 65 -37.30 15.84 -55.94
N ILE A 66 -37.88 16.92 -55.40
CA ILE A 66 -37.39 17.52 -54.15
C ILE A 66 -37.46 16.50 -53.01
N LYS A 67 -38.57 15.76 -52.87
CA LYS A 67 -38.71 14.73 -51.83
C LYS A 67 -37.80 13.53 -52.02
N THR A 68 -37.35 13.25 -53.24
CA THR A 68 -36.43 12.15 -53.53
C THR A 68 -34.98 12.51 -53.19
N TYR A 69 -34.53 13.70 -53.60
CA TYR A 69 -33.12 14.10 -53.49
C TYR A 69 -32.83 14.92 -52.22
N ALA A 70 -33.85 15.53 -51.64
CA ALA A 70 -33.74 16.35 -50.43
C ALA A 70 -35.01 16.20 -49.55
N PRO A 71 -35.31 14.98 -49.05
CA PRO A 71 -36.55 14.67 -48.33
C PRO A 71 -36.82 15.57 -47.12
N ASP A 72 -35.76 15.97 -46.41
CA ASP A 72 -35.83 16.77 -45.19
C ASP A 72 -35.80 18.28 -45.43
N THR A 73 -35.64 18.73 -46.69
CA THR A 73 -35.63 20.16 -47.00
C THR A 73 -37.06 20.70 -47.01
N PRO A 74 -37.34 21.79 -46.26
CA PRO A 74 -38.67 22.42 -46.24
C PRO A 74 -39.05 22.94 -47.63
N VAL A 75 -40.30 22.73 -48.03
CA VAL A 75 -40.84 23.16 -49.32
C VAL A 75 -42.05 24.07 -49.12
N ILE A 76 -42.02 25.26 -49.71
CA ILE A 76 -43.18 26.15 -49.79
C ILE A 76 -43.74 26.04 -51.19
N VAL A 77 -44.99 25.59 -51.31
CA VAL A 77 -45.67 25.51 -52.61
C VAL A 77 -46.58 26.72 -52.77
N LEU A 78 -46.27 27.57 -53.75
CA LEU A 78 -47.09 28.71 -54.13
C LEU A 78 -48.17 28.25 -55.12
N MET A 79 -49.45 28.47 -54.79
CA MET A 79 -50.59 27.97 -55.57
C MET A 79 -51.53 29.10 -56.00
N ASN A 80 -51.99 29.07 -57.26
CA ASN A 80 -53.17 29.80 -57.73
C ASN A 80 -54.45 29.03 -57.34
N ALA A 81 -55.55 29.75 -57.10
CA ALA A 81 -56.74 29.32 -56.35
C ALA A 81 -57.58 28.12 -56.90
N GLU A 82 -57.04 27.27 -57.78
CA GLU A 82 -57.78 26.20 -58.47
C GLU A 82 -57.10 24.80 -58.41
N ILE A 83 -56.21 24.52 -57.45
CA ILE A 83 -55.54 23.21 -57.34
C ILE A 83 -55.78 22.59 -55.95
N GLU A 84 -56.24 21.34 -55.90
CA GLU A 84 -56.40 20.56 -54.66
C GLU A 84 -55.03 20.20 -54.03
N PRO A 85 -54.84 20.37 -52.71
CA PRO A 85 -53.61 19.95 -52.04
C PRO A 85 -53.47 18.42 -52.04
N LEU A 86 -52.24 17.93 -52.27
CA LEU A 86 -51.94 16.50 -52.25
C LEU A 86 -51.94 15.95 -50.81
N PRO A 87 -52.32 14.67 -50.62
CA PRO A 87 -52.24 14.01 -49.32
C PRO A 87 -50.78 13.86 -48.88
N ASP A 88 -50.46 14.52 -47.77
CA ASP A 88 -49.12 14.64 -47.21
C ASP A 88 -48.73 13.35 -46.47
N THR A 89 -47.74 12.63 -46.97
CA THR A 89 -47.21 11.41 -46.32
C THR A 89 -46.05 11.70 -45.37
N THR A 90 -45.57 12.95 -45.27
CA THR A 90 -44.48 13.37 -44.39
C THR A 90 -44.88 14.61 -43.60
N PRO A 91 -45.25 14.52 -42.32
CA PRO A 91 -46.12 15.52 -41.67
C PRO A 91 -45.54 16.93 -41.43
N HIS A 92 -44.33 17.28 -41.89
CA HIS A 92 -43.59 18.44 -41.37
C HIS A 92 -42.86 19.34 -42.37
N THR A 93 -42.74 19.01 -43.66
CA THR A 93 -41.80 19.69 -44.58
C THR A 93 -42.45 20.34 -45.81
N VAL A 94 -43.78 20.47 -45.86
CA VAL A 94 -44.48 21.17 -46.96
C VAL A 94 -45.47 22.18 -46.39
N GLU A 95 -45.45 23.42 -46.88
CA GLU A 95 -46.45 24.44 -46.57
C GLU A 95 -47.02 25.05 -47.86
N TYR A 96 -48.33 25.23 -47.91
CA TYR A 96 -49.03 25.75 -49.08
C TYR A 96 -49.40 27.21 -48.85
N VAL A 97 -48.98 28.08 -49.77
CA VAL A 97 -49.25 29.52 -49.70
C VAL A 97 -50.01 29.94 -50.97
N SER A 98 -51.20 30.53 -50.79
CA SER A 98 -51.93 31.10 -51.93
C SER A 98 -51.21 32.35 -52.44
N THR A 99 -51.08 32.47 -53.76
CA THR A 99 -50.50 33.64 -54.43
C THR A 99 -51.22 34.95 -54.08
N SER A 100 -52.49 34.91 -53.68
CA SER A 100 -53.26 36.06 -53.19
C SER A 100 -52.78 36.63 -51.83
N ARG A 101 -51.95 35.89 -51.10
CA ARG A 101 -51.39 36.28 -49.79
C ARG A 101 -49.93 36.74 -49.86
N LEU A 102 -49.36 36.89 -51.05
CA LEU A 102 -48.03 37.45 -51.23
C LEU A 102 -48.07 38.98 -51.02
N PRO A 103 -47.03 39.58 -50.40
CA PRO A 103 -45.78 38.97 -49.94
C PRO A 103 -45.80 38.36 -48.52
N ASP A 104 -46.68 38.83 -47.63
CA ASP A 104 -46.61 38.51 -46.18
C ASP A 104 -46.81 37.03 -45.85
N GLY A 105 -47.67 36.34 -46.61
CA GLY A 105 -47.95 34.91 -46.44
C GLY A 105 -46.76 34.00 -46.74
N LEU A 106 -45.87 34.41 -47.66
CA LEU A 106 -44.64 33.68 -47.97
C LEU A 106 -43.61 33.86 -46.85
N ARG A 107 -43.45 35.08 -46.33
CA ARG A 107 -42.52 35.36 -45.23
C ARG A 107 -42.92 34.62 -43.95
N TYR A 108 -44.22 34.60 -43.64
CA TYR A 108 -44.76 33.84 -42.51
C TYR A 108 -44.52 32.32 -42.65
N ALA A 109 -44.82 31.73 -43.82
CA ALA A 109 -44.60 30.31 -44.08
C ALA A 109 -43.10 29.93 -44.04
N LEU A 110 -42.24 30.79 -44.60
CA LEU A 110 -40.79 30.58 -44.57
C LEU A 110 -40.24 30.59 -43.15
N ASN A 111 -40.59 31.59 -42.34
CA ASN A 111 -40.15 31.63 -40.94
C ASN A 111 -40.68 30.43 -40.16
N LYS A 112 -41.95 30.07 -40.35
CA LYS A 112 -42.59 28.93 -39.67
C LYS A 112 -41.94 27.60 -40.05
N LEU A 113 -41.60 27.36 -41.32
CA LEU A 113 -40.92 26.15 -41.76
C LEU A 113 -39.46 26.11 -41.33
N ILE A 114 -38.73 27.24 -41.37
CA ILE A 114 -37.34 27.32 -40.89
C ILE A 114 -37.30 27.08 -39.38
N GLU A 115 -38.22 27.69 -38.62
CA GLU A 115 -38.34 27.41 -37.18
C GLU A 115 -38.62 25.93 -36.95
N ARG A 116 -39.59 25.33 -37.66
CA ARG A 116 -39.92 23.90 -37.52
C ARG A 116 -38.74 22.99 -37.88
N LYS A 117 -37.98 23.31 -38.93
CA LYS A 117 -36.74 22.61 -39.31
C LYS A 117 -35.69 22.73 -38.21
N ARG A 118 -35.46 23.92 -37.67
CA ARG A 118 -34.56 24.14 -36.54
C ARG A 118 -35.00 23.35 -35.31
N ARG A 119 -36.31 23.31 -34.99
CA ARG A 119 -36.85 22.48 -33.88
C ARG A 119 -36.52 21.00 -34.07
N TRP A 120 -36.63 20.51 -35.30
CA TRP A 120 -36.34 19.13 -35.65
C TRP A 120 -34.84 18.81 -35.65
N GLU A 121 -34.01 19.70 -36.20
CA GLU A 121 -32.54 19.59 -36.15
C GLU A 121 -32.05 19.61 -34.70
N LEU A 122 -32.65 20.43 -33.83
CA LEU A 122 -32.42 20.41 -32.39
C LEU A 122 -32.81 19.07 -31.79
N PHE A 123 -34.02 18.56 -32.03
CA PHE A 123 -34.46 17.24 -31.57
C PHE A 123 -33.51 16.10 -31.98
N GLU A 124 -32.99 16.14 -33.21
CA GLU A 124 -32.07 15.13 -33.76
C GLU A 124 -30.61 15.29 -33.30
N SER A 125 -30.18 16.50 -32.89
CA SER A 125 -28.79 16.79 -32.51
C SER A 125 -28.52 16.73 -31.01
N VAL A 126 -29.55 16.56 -30.16
CA VAL A 126 -29.36 16.44 -28.72
C VAL A 126 -28.66 15.11 -28.39
N PRO A 127 -27.56 15.11 -27.61
CA PRO A 127 -26.82 13.91 -27.22
C PRO A 127 -27.52 13.12 -26.08
N VAL A 128 -28.85 13.19 -26.03
CA VAL A 128 -29.72 12.48 -25.09
C VAL A 128 -30.77 11.73 -25.92
N GLY A 129 -31.08 10.49 -25.57
CA GLY A 129 -32.07 9.69 -26.27
C GLY A 129 -33.50 10.17 -25.96
N LEU A 130 -34.12 10.93 -26.84
CA LEU A 130 -35.49 11.46 -26.67
C LEU A 130 -36.51 10.53 -27.31
N TYR A 131 -37.65 10.32 -26.64
CA TYR A 131 -38.76 9.54 -27.19
C TYR A 131 -40.15 9.99 -26.74
N ARG A 132 -41.16 9.63 -27.54
CA ARG A 132 -42.57 9.55 -27.13
C ARG A 132 -43.08 8.13 -27.26
N SER A 133 -43.94 7.73 -26.34
CA SER A 133 -44.62 6.44 -26.41
C SER A 133 -46.03 6.52 -25.87
N THR A 134 -46.90 5.61 -26.27
CA THR A 134 -48.21 5.42 -25.62
C THR A 134 -48.05 4.69 -24.28
N PRO A 135 -49.01 4.78 -23.36
CA PRO A 135 -48.97 4.03 -22.09
C PRO A 135 -48.78 2.51 -22.28
N ASP A 136 -49.43 1.93 -23.30
CA ASP A 136 -49.32 0.52 -23.69
C ASP A 136 -47.97 0.16 -24.35
N GLY A 137 -47.12 1.16 -24.61
CA GLY A 137 -45.72 0.98 -25.00
C GLY A 137 -45.42 1.08 -26.48
N ARG A 138 -46.34 1.57 -27.30
CA ARG A 138 -46.02 1.88 -28.70
C ARG A 138 -45.16 3.14 -28.76
N ILE A 139 -43.98 3.07 -29.36
CA ILE A 139 -43.11 4.23 -29.56
C ILE A 139 -43.69 5.07 -30.71
N LEU A 140 -43.94 6.35 -30.44
CA LEU A 140 -44.51 7.32 -31.37
C LEU A 140 -43.40 8.14 -32.04
N GLU A 141 -42.36 8.51 -31.29
CA GLU A 141 -41.20 9.27 -31.78
C GLU A 141 -39.94 8.81 -31.04
N ALA A 142 -38.80 8.87 -31.72
CA ALA A 142 -37.46 8.61 -31.18
C ALA A 142 -36.42 9.41 -31.99
N ASN A 143 -35.45 10.03 -31.33
CA ASN A 143 -34.36 10.74 -32.00
C ASN A 143 -33.19 9.80 -32.37
N SER A 144 -32.27 10.28 -33.22
CA SER A 144 -31.10 9.52 -33.67
C SER A 144 -30.21 9.00 -32.53
N THR A 145 -30.04 9.77 -31.45
CA THR A 145 -29.25 9.36 -30.28
C THR A 145 -29.83 8.13 -29.58
N LEU A 146 -31.15 8.05 -29.41
CA LEU A 146 -31.80 6.87 -28.83
C LEU A 146 -31.65 5.64 -29.73
N CYS A 147 -31.74 5.85 -31.05
CA CYS A 147 -31.54 4.80 -32.05
C CYS A 147 -30.11 4.22 -31.96
N ALA A 148 -29.11 5.10 -31.89
CA ALA A 148 -27.70 4.71 -31.75
C ALA A 148 -27.43 3.99 -30.42
N MET A 149 -27.98 4.47 -29.31
CA MET A 149 -27.82 3.88 -27.98
C MET A 149 -28.33 2.43 -27.91
N LEU A 150 -29.48 2.15 -28.53
CA LEU A 150 -30.12 0.84 -28.49
C LEU A 150 -29.75 -0.07 -29.67
N GLY A 151 -29.11 0.49 -30.70
CA GLY A 151 -28.69 -0.24 -31.91
C GLY A 151 -29.84 -0.57 -32.88
N TYR A 152 -30.96 0.13 -32.80
CA TYR A 152 -32.11 -0.04 -33.69
C TYR A 152 -32.19 1.10 -34.71
N SER A 153 -32.71 0.82 -35.91
CA SER A 153 -33.14 1.90 -36.81
C SER A 153 -34.41 2.56 -36.26
N ARG A 154 -34.68 3.80 -36.69
CA ARG A 154 -35.90 4.53 -36.26
C ARG A 154 -37.17 3.77 -36.61
N GLU A 155 -37.24 3.21 -37.81
CA GLU A 155 -38.39 2.43 -38.29
C GLU A 155 -38.59 1.17 -37.46
N GLU A 156 -37.50 0.50 -37.07
CA GLU A 156 -37.54 -0.65 -36.17
C GLU A 156 -38.06 -0.24 -34.79
N LEU A 157 -37.56 0.86 -34.21
CA LEU A 157 -37.98 1.39 -32.92
C LEU A 157 -39.47 1.79 -32.90
N LEU A 158 -39.96 2.47 -33.94
CA LEU A 158 -41.38 2.84 -34.07
C LEU A 158 -42.31 1.63 -34.27
N GLY A 159 -41.78 0.54 -34.84
CA GLY A 159 -42.47 -0.75 -34.97
C GLY A 159 -42.38 -1.63 -33.71
N LEU A 160 -41.49 -1.31 -32.78
CA LEU A 160 -41.26 -2.04 -31.54
C LEU A 160 -42.17 -1.56 -30.41
N ASN A 161 -42.60 -2.50 -29.57
CA ASN A 161 -43.18 -2.14 -28.29
C ASN A 161 -42.06 -1.91 -27.27
N ALA A 162 -42.04 -0.76 -26.62
CA ALA A 162 -41.06 -0.35 -25.63
C ALA A 162 -40.87 -1.38 -24.51
N ARG A 163 -41.85 -2.25 -24.21
CA ARG A 163 -41.70 -3.38 -23.27
C ARG A 163 -40.54 -4.31 -23.61
N ALA A 164 -40.26 -4.50 -24.90
CA ALA A 164 -39.17 -5.36 -25.37
C ALA A 164 -37.78 -4.77 -25.13
N LEU A 165 -37.70 -3.47 -24.81
CA LEU A 165 -36.45 -2.80 -24.49
C LEU A 165 -36.04 -2.99 -23.03
N TYR A 166 -36.94 -3.37 -22.13
CA TYR A 166 -36.65 -3.53 -20.69
C TYR A 166 -36.26 -4.97 -20.39
N LEU A 167 -35.26 -5.16 -19.54
CA LEU A 167 -34.83 -6.50 -19.11
C LEU A 167 -35.95 -7.22 -18.34
N GLU A 168 -36.65 -6.49 -17.48
CA GLU A 168 -37.82 -6.97 -16.75
C GLU A 168 -39.07 -6.14 -17.06
N ALA A 169 -40.11 -6.79 -17.58
CA ALA A 169 -41.36 -6.11 -17.93
C ALA A 169 -42.06 -5.45 -16.72
N ALA A 170 -41.83 -5.96 -15.51
CA ALA A 170 -42.37 -5.44 -14.26
C ALA A 170 -41.78 -4.06 -13.89
N GLU A 171 -40.52 -3.82 -14.25
CA GLU A 171 -39.80 -2.57 -14.00
C GLU A 171 -40.45 -1.42 -14.77
N ARG A 172 -40.79 -1.65 -16.05
CA ARG A 172 -41.54 -0.71 -16.89
C ARG A 172 -42.94 -0.43 -16.35
N GLU A 173 -43.67 -1.45 -15.90
CA GLU A 173 -45.04 -1.27 -15.43
C GLU A 173 -45.07 -0.46 -14.12
N SER A 174 -44.10 -0.68 -13.23
CA SER A 174 -43.89 0.13 -12.02
C SER A 174 -43.60 1.60 -12.35
N LEU A 175 -42.67 1.82 -13.30
CA LEU A 175 -42.31 3.15 -13.81
C LEU A 175 -43.54 3.92 -14.35
N ILE A 176 -44.38 3.25 -15.14
CA ILE A 176 -45.58 3.87 -15.72
C ILE A 176 -46.65 4.13 -14.67
N GLN A 177 -46.87 3.21 -13.73
CA GLN A 177 -47.81 3.42 -12.63
C GLN A 177 -47.41 4.64 -11.79
N GLN A 178 -46.12 4.84 -11.54
CA GLN A 178 -45.63 6.03 -10.84
C GLN A 178 -45.87 7.32 -11.64
N ALA A 179 -45.59 7.33 -12.94
CA ALA A 179 -45.82 8.50 -13.79
C ALA A 179 -47.31 8.81 -14.05
N ILE A 180 -48.20 7.80 -13.99
CA ILE A 180 -49.66 8.00 -14.12
C ILE A 180 -50.26 8.64 -12.84
N HIS A 181 -49.59 8.56 -11.69
CA HIS A 181 -50.11 9.11 -10.42
C HIS A 181 -49.37 10.39 -9.97
N SER A 182 -48.37 10.84 -10.73
CA SER A 182 -47.52 11.99 -10.42
C SER A 182 -47.52 13.00 -11.58
N ASP A 183 -47.69 14.28 -11.29
CA ASP A 183 -47.49 15.38 -12.25
C ASP A 183 -46.00 15.74 -12.44
N LEU A 184 -45.09 15.04 -11.76
CA LEU A 184 -43.63 15.24 -11.80
C LEU A 184 -42.93 14.22 -12.69
N SER A 185 -41.89 14.66 -13.40
CA SER A 185 -40.96 13.82 -14.15
C SER A 185 -40.24 12.84 -13.20
N VAL A 186 -40.31 11.54 -13.48
CA VAL A 186 -39.66 10.51 -12.65
C VAL A 186 -38.26 10.26 -13.22
N VAL A 187 -37.24 10.51 -12.39
CA VAL A 187 -35.85 10.13 -12.68
C VAL A 187 -35.60 8.74 -12.11
N GLN A 188 -35.21 7.78 -12.94
CA GLN A 188 -34.85 6.45 -12.45
C GLN A 188 -33.72 5.83 -13.27
N ARG A 189 -32.84 5.11 -12.57
CA ARG A 189 -31.82 4.26 -13.18
C ARG A 189 -32.40 2.87 -13.40
N TYR A 190 -32.30 2.37 -14.62
CA TYR A 190 -32.78 1.05 -15.01
C TYR A 190 -31.94 0.49 -16.15
N THR A 191 -32.18 -0.76 -16.53
CA THR A 191 -31.46 -1.39 -17.62
C THR A 191 -32.34 -1.56 -18.85
N LEU A 192 -31.77 -1.25 -20.01
CA LEU A 192 -32.37 -1.52 -21.30
C LEU A 192 -31.54 -2.58 -22.04
N GLN A 193 -32.20 -3.33 -22.90
CA GLN A 193 -31.60 -4.32 -23.78
C GLN A 193 -31.41 -3.73 -25.18
N ARG A 194 -30.19 -3.84 -25.71
CA ARG A 194 -29.83 -3.48 -27.08
C ARG A 194 -30.27 -4.57 -28.06
N LYS A 195 -30.32 -4.22 -29.34
CA LYS A 195 -30.66 -5.17 -30.43
C LYS A 195 -29.75 -6.41 -30.48
N ASP A 196 -28.48 -6.27 -30.11
CA ASP A 196 -27.49 -7.35 -30.07
C ASP A 196 -27.57 -8.24 -28.80
N GLY A 197 -28.52 -7.94 -27.91
CA GLY A 197 -28.68 -8.62 -26.62
C GLY A 197 -27.83 -8.03 -25.49
N GLY A 198 -26.98 -7.04 -25.77
CA GLY A 198 -26.19 -6.32 -24.77
C GLY A 198 -27.06 -5.50 -23.82
N ILE A 199 -26.60 -5.32 -22.58
CA ILE A 199 -27.28 -4.52 -21.56
C ILE A 199 -26.67 -3.13 -21.52
N VAL A 200 -27.53 -2.11 -21.55
CA VAL A 200 -27.17 -0.72 -21.34
C VAL A 200 -27.82 -0.23 -20.04
N TRP A 201 -27.02 0.33 -19.14
CA TRP A 201 -27.55 1.03 -17.98
C TRP A 201 -27.96 2.42 -18.42
N VAL A 202 -29.16 2.82 -18.04
CA VAL A 202 -29.67 4.12 -18.42
C VAL A 202 -30.25 4.88 -17.24
N GLU A 203 -30.11 6.20 -17.28
CA GLU A 203 -30.85 7.11 -16.42
C GLU A 203 -31.94 7.77 -17.28
N GLY A 204 -33.18 7.43 -16.98
CA GLY A 204 -34.35 7.87 -17.74
C GLY A 204 -35.19 8.88 -16.98
N TYR A 205 -35.69 9.87 -17.71
CA TYR A 205 -36.67 10.84 -17.27
C TYR A 205 -37.90 10.69 -18.15
N PHE A 206 -39.10 10.67 -17.58
CA PHE A 206 -40.33 10.66 -18.39
C PHE A 206 -41.51 11.27 -17.64
N ARG A 207 -42.48 11.79 -18.39
CA ARG A 207 -43.71 12.40 -17.91
C ARG A 207 -44.93 11.92 -18.69
N ALA A 208 -46.09 11.89 -18.04
CA ALA A 208 -47.36 11.59 -18.69
C ALA A 208 -48.05 12.87 -19.16
N VAL A 209 -48.30 12.97 -20.47
CA VAL A 209 -49.04 14.07 -21.07
C VAL A 209 -50.52 13.69 -21.15
N ARG A 210 -51.40 14.58 -20.70
CA ARG A 210 -52.84 14.32 -20.53
C ARG A 210 -53.71 15.26 -21.36
N ASP A 211 -54.91 14.81 -21.67
CA ASP A 211 -55.96 15.65 -22.26
C ASP A 211 -56.69 16.50 -21.20
N ASN A 212 -57.61 17.35 -21.67
CA ASN A 212 -58.43 18.23 -20.81
C ASN A 212 -59.41 17.48 -19.87
N HIS A 213 -59.54 16.15 -20.03
CA HIS A 213 -60.35 15.28 -19.17
C HIS A 213 -59.50 14.45 -18.20
N GLY A 214 -58.17 14.66 -18.19
CA GLY A 214 -57.22 13.98 -17.31
C GLY A 214 -56.72 12.62 -17.82
N GLN A 215 -57.10 12.23 -19.04
CA GLN A 215 -56.71 10.95 -19.65
C GLN A 215 -55.30 11.06 -20.27
N VAL A 216 -54.43 10.08 -20.02
CA VAL A 216 -53.05 10.09 -20.55
C VAL A 216 -53.06 9.83 -22.05
N LEU A 217 -52.60 10.82 -22.83
CA LEU A 217 -52.47 10.75 -24.28
C LEU A 217 -51.19 10.00 -24.70
N TYR A 218 -50.05 10.35 -24.10
CA TYR A 218 -48.74 9.75 -24.37
C TYR A 218 -47.75 10.08 -23.24
N LEU A 219 -46.65 9.32 -23.20
CA LEU A 219 -45.49 9.49 -22.34
C LEU A 219 -44.38 10.15 -23.17
N GLU A 220 -43.80 11.23 -22.66
CA GLU A 220 -42.57 11.86 -23.19
C GLU A 220 -41.42 11.51 -22.28
N GLY A 221 -40.27 11.09 -22.83
CA GLY A 221 -39.10 10.77 -22.03
C GLY A 221 -37.76 11.01 -22.71
N SER A 222 -36.73 11.08 -21.88
CA SER A 222 -35.33 11.21 -22.26
C SER A 222 -34.49 10.16 -21.54
N VAL A 223 -33.51 9.58 -22.22
CA VAL A 223 -32.69 8.47 -21.72
C VAL A 223 -31.22 8.82 -21.94
N ILE A 224 -30.41 8.63 -20.90
CA ILE A 224 -28.96 8.83 -20.92
C ILE A 224 -28.28 7.49 -20.67
N ASP A 225 -27.28 7.13 -21.48
CA ASP A 225 -26.44 5.94 -21.25
C ASP A 225 -25.46 6.22 -20.10
N ILE A 226 -25.56 5.43 -19.03
CA ILE A 226 -24.68 5.49 -17.85
C ILE A 226 -23.90 4.18 -17.67
N SER A 227 -23.74 3.38 -18.73
CA SER A 227 -23.12 2.04 -18.67
C SER A 227 -21.66 2.06 -18.23
N GLU A 228 -20.89 3.04 -18.70
CA GLU A 228 -19.49 3.19 -18.33
C GLU A 228 -19.34 3.62 -16.86
N GLN A 229 -20.18 4.56 -16.42
CA GLN A 229 -20.28 4.98 -15.02
C GLN A 229 -20.66 3.79 -14.12
N ALA A 230 -21.67 3.00 -14.48
CA ALA A 230 -22.10 1.85 -13.70
C ALA A 230 -20.99 0.78 -13.57
N ARG A 231 -20.27 0.48 -14.67
CA ARG A 231 -19.15 -0.48 -14.63
C ARG A 231 -17.96 0.02 -13.82
N MET A 232 -17.63 1.32 -13.92
CA MET A 232 -16.52 1.90 -13.16
C MET A 232 -16.86 2.05 -11.69
N GLU A 233 -18.09 2.42 -11.35
CA GLU A 233 -18.57 2.47 -9.97
C GLU A 233 -18.58 1.07 -9.36
N GLU A 234 -19.02 0.05 -10.11
CA GLU A 234 -19.00 -1.35 -9.66
C GLU A 234 -17.57 -1.90 -9.55
N ARG A 235 -16.66 -1.55 -10.46
CA ARG A 235 -15.22 -1.88 -10.35
C ARG A 235 -14.56 -1.20 -9.16
N PHE A 236 -14.81 0.09 -8.96
CA PHE A 236 -14.29 0.86 -7.84
C PHE A 236 -14.83 0.32 -6.52
N ARG A 237 -16.14 0.03 -6.46
CA ARG A 237 -16.79 -0.59 -5.31
C ARG A 237 -16.17 -1.95 -5.00
N ALA A 238 -15.98 -2.82 -6.01
CA ALA A 238 -15.34 -4.12 -5.83
C ALA A 238 -13.86 -4.01 -5.41
N LEU A 239 -13.12 -3.01 -5.91
CA LEU A 239 -11.73 -2.77 -5.52
C LEU A 239 -11.65 -2.34 -4.05
N VAL A 240 -12.44 -1.34 -3.66
CA VAL A 240 -12.47 -0.79 -2.31
C VAL A 240 -13.03 -1.80 -1.30
N GLU A 241 -14.05 -2.59 -1.67
CA GLU A 241 -14.62 -3.65 -0.82
C GLU A 241 -13.61 -4.75 -0.46
N ASN A 242 -12.62 -4.99 -1.33
CA ASN A 242 -11.57 -5.99 -1.09
C ASN A 242 -10.31 -5.41 -0.45
N THR A 243 -10.27 -4.10 -0.15
CA THR A 243 -9.16 -3.51 0.62
C THR A 243 -9.41 -3.66 2.12
N SER A 244 -8.33 -3.85 2.89
CA SER A 244 -8.35 -3.91 4.36
C SER A 244 -8.57 -2.53 5.01
N ASP A 245 -8.39 -1.49 4.20
CA ASP A 245 -8.36 -0.08 4.58
C ASP A 245 -9.75 0.54 4.37
N LEU A 246 -10.20 1.34 5.32
CA LEU A 246 -11.47 2.06 5.24
C LEU A 246 -11.21 3.44 4.63
N ILE A 247 -11.91 3.76 3.55
CA ILE A 247 -11.76 5.04 2.86
C ILE A 247 -12.94 5.93 3.21
N TYR A 248 -12.63 7.11 3.73
CA TYR A 248 -13.62 8.15 4.01
C TYR A 248 -13.30 9.40 3.21
N LEU A 249 -14.35 10.12 2.80
CA LEU A 249 -14.27 11.48 2.30
C LEU A 249 -15.08 12.36 3.26
N MET A 250 -14.51 13.46 3.70
CA MET A 250 -15.20 14.43 4.55
C MET A 250 -14.99 15.87 4.06
N ASP A 251 -15.86 16.78 4.47
CA ASP A 251 -15.67 18.20 4.24
C ASP A 251 -14.69 18.84 5.25
N GLU A 252 -14.46 20.14 5.11
CA GLU A 252 -13.59 20.93 6.00
C GLU A 252 -14.08 21.00 7.46
N SER A 253 -15.36 20.72 7.71
CA SER A 253 -15.95 20.67 9.06
C SER A 253 -15.84 19.29 9.71
N GLY A 254 -15.31 18.30 8.99
CA GLY A 254 -15.26 16.91 9.44
C GLY A 254 -16.60 16.19 9.30
N THR A 255 -17.50 16.66 8.43
CA THR A 255 -18.74 15.94 8.11
C THR A 255 -18.48 14.93 7.00
N MET A 256 -18.93 13.68 7.19
CA MET A 256 -18.69 12.61 6.22
C MET A 256 -19.52 12.81 4.95
N LEU A 257 -18.83 12.89 3.81
CA LEU A 257 -19.38 12.97 2.46
C LEU A 257 -19.49 11.58 1.81
N TYR A 258 -18.54 10.70 2.13
CA TYR A 258 -18.51 9.32 1.64
C TYR A 258 -17.78 8.41 2.65
N ALA A 259 -18.20 7.14 2.68
CA ALA A 259 -17.55 6.06 3.40
C ALA A 259 -17.55 4.81 2.52
N SER A 260 -16.42 4.10 2.48
CA SER A 260 -16.28 2.87 1.72
C SER A 260 -17.25 1.77 2.20
N PRO A 261 -17.72 0.86 1.33
CA PRO A 261 -18.70 -0.15 1.71
C PRO A 261 -18.19 -1.17 2.74
N ASN A 262 -16.88 -1.46 2.75
CA ASN A 262 -16.23 -2.33 3.72
C ASN A 262 -16.31 -1.80 5.18
N VAL A 263 -16.67 -0.52 5.38
CA VAL A 263 -17.00 0.03 6.70
C VAL A 263 -18.11 -0.76 7.40
N GLY A 264 -19.09 -1.28 6.66
CA GLY A 264 -20.13 -2.12 7.23
C GLY A 264 -19.62 -3.49 7.68
N GLN A 265 -18.60 -4.03 7.03
CA GLN A 265 -17.99 -5.30 7.43
C GLN A 265 -17.05 -5.14 8.62
N VAL A 266 -16.24 -4.07 8.63
CA VAL A 266 -15.20 -3.85 9.64
C VAL A 266 -15.74 -3.16 10.90
N LEU A 267 -16.58 -2.13 10.73
CA LEU A 267 -17.11 -1.31 11.83
C LEU A 267 -18.63 -1.46 12.04
N GLY A 268 -19.33 -2.28 11.24
CA GLY A 268 -20.75 -2.55 11.44
C GLY A 268 -21.70 -1.39 11.10
N TYR A 269 -21.19 -0.23 10.67
CA TYR A 269 -22.04 0.90 10.28
C TYR A 269 -22.63 0.70 8.89
N ASN A 270 -23.88 1.11 8.69
CA ASN A 270 -24.50 1.06 7.36
C ASN A 270 -23.96 2.22 6.48
N PRO A 271 -23.18 1.93 5.41
CA PRO A 271 -22.63 2.96 4.53
C PRO A 271 -23.69 3.79 3.79
N VAL A 272 -24.89 3.25 3.60
CA VAL A 272 -26.00 3.98 2.95
C VAL A 272 -26.73 4.90 3.95
N GLY A 273 -26.62 4.61 5.26
CA GLY A 273 -27.25 5.41 6.32
C GLY A 273 -26.65 6.81 6.48
N TYR A 274 -25.38 7.00 6.09
CA TYR A 274 -24.68 8.30 6.15
C TYR A 274 -25.35 9.39 5.30
N LEU A 275 -26.08 9.01 4.23
CA LEU A 275 -26.83 9.95 3.38
C LEU A 275 -28.13 10.45 4.01
N GLN A 276 -28.68 9.72 4.99
CA GLN A 276 -29.94 10.09 5.65
C GLN A 276 -29.73 10.98 6.88
N LYS A 277 -28.55 10.88 7.53
CA LYS A 277 -28.16 11.73 8.65
C LYS A 277 -26.64 11.99 8.58
N PRO A 278 -26.20 13.25 8.36
CA PRO A 278 -24.77 13.57 8.30
C PRO A 278 -24.11 13.18 9.62
N LEU A 279 -23.13 12.27 9.55
CA LEU A 279 -22.31 11.88 10.70
C LEU A 279 -21.02 12.67 10.66
N SER A 280 -20.68 13.30 11.77
CA SER A 280 -19.46 14.09 11.91
C SER A 280 -18.38 13.24 12.58
N VAL A 281 -17.11 13.54 12.30
CA VAL A 281 -15.94 12.88 12.92
C VAL A 281 -16.07 12.67 14.44
N PRO A 282 -16.54 13.65 15.25
CA PRO A 282 -16.70 13.49 16.69
C PRO A 282 -17.72 12.41 17.11
N ASP A 283 -18.63 12.01 16.24
CA ASP A 283 -19.69 11.04 16.54
C ASP A 283 -19.16 9.62 16.65
N PHE A 284 -18.11 9.28 15.90
CA PHE A 284 -17.48 7.96 15.90
C PHE A 284 -16.04 8.00 16.43
N VAL A 285 -15.50 9.15 16.83
CA VAL A 285 -14.25 9.23 17.60
C VAL A 285 -14.55 9.04 19.09
N HIS A 286 -13.71 8.24 19.76
CA HIS A 286 -13.83 8.00 21.19
C HIS A 286 -13.78 9.33 21.97
N PRO A 287 -14.63 9.55 23.00
CA PRO A 287 -14.77 10.84 23.67
C PRO A 287 -13.48 11.46 24.20
N GLN A 288 -12.52 10.63 24.64
CA GLN A 288 -11.21 11.09 25.12
C GLN A 288 -10.27 11.58 24.01
N ASP A 289 -10.48 11.14 22.78
CA ASP A 289 -9.62 11.47 21.63
C ASP A 289 -10.22 12.58 20.76
N ARG A 290 -11.43 13.08 21.09
CA ARG A 290 -12.07 14.19 20.37
C ARG A 290 -11.22 15.46 20.28
N PRO A 291 -10.58 15.95 21.38
CA PRO A 291 -9.73 17.13 21.28
C PRO A 291 -8.52 16.92 20.35
N TYR A 292 -8.00 15.69 20.32
CA TYR A 292 -6.91 15.32 19.42
C TYR A 292 -7.38 15.23 17.97
N ALA A 293 -8.57 14.66 17.73
CA ALA A 293 -9.16 14.58 16.40
C ALA A 293 -9.49 15.97 15.83
N GLU A 294 -9.98 16.90 16.65
CA GLU A 294 -10.20 18.30 16.25
C GLU A 294 -8.88 18.98 15.86
N ALA A 295 -7.82 18.82 16.68
CA ALA A 295 -6.50 19.34 16.35
C ALA A 295 -5.92 18.71 15.08
N ALA A 296 -6.13 17.41 14.86
CA ALA A 296 -5.71 16.70 13.65
C ALA A 296 -6.47 17.17 12.41
N LEU A 297 -7.76 17.49 12.53
CA LEU A 297 -8.55 18.05 11.44
C LEU A 297 -8.08 19.46 11.09
N GLU A 298 -7.84 20.33 12.08
CA GLU A 298 -7.26 21.66 11.83
C GLU A 298 -5.90 21.56 11.15
N ASP A 299 -5.07 20.61 11.58
CA ASP A 299 -3.76 20.38 10.99
C ASP A 299 -3.87 19.92 9.52
N LEU A 300 -4.77 18.99 9.22
CA LEU A 300 -5.08 18.57 7.84
C LEU A 300 -5.56 19.73 6.96
N VAL A 301 -6.49 20.55 7.46
CA VAL A 301 -7.02 21.70 6.72
C VAL A 301 -5.92 22.71 6.39
N ARG A 302 -4.96 22.93 7.32
CA ARG A 302 -3.84 23.86 7.11
C ARG A 302 -2.78 23.39 6.11
N HIS A 303 -2.75 22.11 5.76
CA HIS A 303 -1.73 21.52 4.88
C HIS A 303 -2.37 20.89 3.62
N PRO A 304 -2.85 21.71 2.67
CA PRO A 304 -3.45 21.20 1.43
C PRO A 304 -2.46 20.40 0.58
N GLY A 305 -2.92 19.28 0.03
CA GLY A 305 -2.13 18.42 -0.85
C GLY A 305 -1.12 17.50 -0.15
N GLU A 306 -0.86 17.69 1.15
CA GLU A 306 0.04 16.83 1.94
C GLU A 306 -0.72 15.70 2.64
N THR A 307 -0.07 14.53 2.74
CA THR A 307 -0.58 13.39 3.51
C THR A 307 -0.05 13.47 4.94
N ARG A 308 -0.94 13.42 5.93
CA ARG A 308 -0.64 13.46 7.37
C ARG A 308 -1.09 12.18 8.05
N GLU A 309 -0.33 11.72 9.04
CA GLU A 309 -0.56 10.45 9.74
C GLU A 309 -1.02 10.70 11.18
N TYR A 310 -2.04 9.96 11.63
CA TYR A 310 -2.64 10.08 12.96
C TYR A 310 -3.01 8.71 13.54
N ARG A 311 -3.00 8.61 14.86
CA ARG A 311 -3.50 7.44 15.60
C ARG A 311 -4.50 7.88 16.65
N LEU A 312 -5.68 7.28 16.64
CA LEU A 312 -6.74 7.60 17.60
C LEU A 312 -7.74 6.44 17.74
N ARG A 313 -8.55 6.47 18.79
CA ARG A 313 -9.60 5.49 19.03
C ARG A 313 -10.89 5.93 18.35
N ILE A 314 -11.48 5.02 17.60
CA ILE A 314 -12.82 5.17 17.00
C ILE A 314 -13.80 4.19 17.66
N LEU A 315 -15.08 4.42 17.45
CA LEU A 315 -16.17 3.57 17.91
C LEU A 315 -16.75 2.84 16.70
N ASP A 316 -17.11 1.58 16.88
CA ASP A 316 -17.91 0.84 15.89
C ASP A 316 -19.42 0.99 16.13
N ALA A 317 -20.25 0.43 15.26
CA ALA A 317 -21.70 0.56 15.34
C ALA A 317 -22.33 -0.06 16.60
N ALA A 318 -21.60 -0.97 17.28
CA ALA A 318 -22.00 -1.52 18.57
C ALA A 318 -21.54 -0.66 19.76
N GLY A 319 -20.76 0.41 19.48
CA GLY A 319 -20.17 1.29 20.49
C GLY A 319 -18.85 0.74 21.07
N GLU A 320 -18.28 -0.31 20.49
CA GLU A 320 -17.02 -0.87 20.93
C GLU A 320 -15.84 -0.03 20.44
N VAL A 321 -14.78 0.04 21.27
CA VAL A 321 -13.59 0.83 20.96
C VAL A 321 -12.70 0.07 19.98
N ARG A 322 -12.38 0.73 18.87
CA ARG A 322 -11.41 0.31 17.87
C ARG A 322 -10.22 1.26 17.84
N HIS A 323 -9.05 0.74 17.53
CA HIS A 323 -7.82 1.51 17.39
C HIS A 323 -7.57 1.75 15.90
N ALA A 324 -7.54 3.02 15.49
CA ALA A 324 -7.44 3.41 14.10
C ALA A 324 -6.08 4.05 13.80
N HIS A 325 -5.50 3.64 12.68
CA HIS A 325 -4.37 4.31 12.05
C HIS A 325 -4.84 5.04 10.80
N ILE A 326 -4.66 6.36 10.75
CA ILE A 326 -5.34 7.23 9.80
C ILE A 326 -4.30 8.02 8.99
N TRP A 327 -4.40 7.93 7.66
CA TRP A 327 -3.71 8.82 6.72
C TRP A 327 -4.71 9.76 6.09
N GLY A 328 -4.59 11.05 6.36
CA GLY A 328 -5.45 12.07 5.78
C GLY A 328 -4.73 12.88 4.72
N ARG A 329 -5.42 13.25 3.65
CA ARG A 329 -4.92 14.20 2.64
C ARG A 329 -6.00 15.22 2.32
N ASN A 330 -5.67 16.49 2.49
CA ASN A 330 -6.58 17.58 2.17
C ASN A 330 -6.58 17.87 0.66
N LEU A 331 -7.70 17.55 0.00
CA LEU A 331 -7.94 17.79 -1.42
C LEU A 331 -9.16 18.72 -1.62
N LEU A 332 -9.41 19.63 -0.67
CA LEU A 332 -10.51 20.61 -0.76
C LEU A 332 -10.39 21.52 -1.99
N HIS A 333 -9.16 21.87 -2.39
CA HIS A 333 -8.89 22.67 -3.59
C HIS A 333 -8.93 21.86 -4.88
N ASP A 334 -8.91 20.53 -4.81
CA ASP A 334 -8.97 19.67 -5.99
C ASP A 334 -10.41 19.63 -6.50
N PRO A 335 -10.69 20.13 -7.72
CA PRO A 335 -12.04 20.14 -8.27
C PRO A 335 -12.64 18.74 -8.39
N ALA A 336 -11.81 17.70 -8.49
CA ALA A 336 -12.22 16.31 -8.59
C ALA A 336 -12.80 15.77 -7.28
N VAL A 337 -12.17 16.11 -6.15
CA VAL A 337 -12.45 15.50 -4.84
C VAL A 337 -13.25 16.43 -3.92
N ARG A 338 -12.90 17.73 -3.88
CA ARG A 338 -13.54 18.76 -3.04
C ARG A 338 -13.79 18.31 -1.60
N GLY A 339 -12.78 17.65 -1.00
CA GLY A 339 -12.88 17.08 0.34
C GLY A 339 -11.55 16.58 0.87
N ILE A 340 -11.55 16.15 2.12
CA ILE A 340 -10.41 15.52 2.80
C ILE A 340 -10.59 14.01 2.71
N VAL A 341 -9.63 13.32 2.08
CA VAL A 341 -9.63 11.86 1.97
C VAL A 341 -8.91 11.30 3.17
N LEU A 342 -9.56 10.37 3.90
CA LEU A 342 -8.95 9.61 4.98
C LEU A 342 -8.88 8.14 4.58
N ASN A 343 -7.69 7.55 4.69
CA ASN A 343 -7.51 6.11 4.73
C ASN A 343 -7.34 5.68 6.19
N VAL A 344 -8.20 4.80 6.68
CA VAL A 344 -8.32 4.39 8.08
C VAL A 344 -8.15 2.87 8.19
N ARG A 345 -7.11 2.41 8.88
CA ARG A 345 -6.86 1.00 9.15
C ARG A 345 -7.19 0.64 10.59
N ASP A 346 -7.95 -0.43 10.80
CA ASP A 346 -8.19 -1.02 12.13
C ASP A 346 -6.94 -1.81 12.57
N VAL A 347 -6.33 -1.39 13.68
CA VAL A 347 -5.17 -2.05 14.31
C VAL A 347 -5.52 -2.63 15.69
N THR A 348 -6.82 -2.84 15.97
CA THR A 348 -7.33 -3.28 17.28
C THR A 348 -6.82 -4.66 17.70
N GLU A 349 -6.78 -5.66 16.81
CA GLU A 349 -6.28 -6.99 17.18
C GLU A 349 -4.78 -6.97 17.49
N GLU A 350 -3.99 -6.23 16.71
CA GLU A 350 -2.55 -6.08 16.94
C GLU A 350 -2.29 -5.41 18.31
N ASP A 351 -3.05 -4.35 18.64
CA ASP A 351 -2.90 -3.66 19.92
C ASP A 351 -3.48 -4.46 21.11
N ARG A 352 -4.59 -5.20 20.91
CA ARG A 352 -5.15 -6.12 21.93
C ARG A 352 -4.22 -7.27 22.23
N LEU A 353 -3.62 -7.90 21.22
CA LEU A 353 -2.64 -8.98 21.40
C LEU A 353 -1.40 -8.46 22.13
N ARG A 354 -0.92 -7.26 21.77
CA ARG A 354 0.22 -6.63 22.45
C ARG A 354 -0.10 -6.33 23.92
N ARG A 355 -1.27 -5.75 24.22
CA ARG A 355 -1.68 -5.37 25.59
C ARG A 355 -2.08 -6.57 26.45
N SER A 356 -2.78 -7.56 25.89
CA SER A 356 -3.12 -8.80 26.60
C SER A 356 -1.86 -9.54 27.04
N LEU A 357 -0.85 -9.62 26.16
CA LEU A 357 0.46 -10.17 26.50
C LEU A 357 1.17 -9.37 27.61
N GLU A 358 1.03 -8.04 27.63
CA GLU A 358 1.58 -7.18 28.68
C GLU A 358 0.81 -7.30 30.03
N GLU A 359 -0.52 -7.46 30.00
CA GLU A 359 -1.40 -7.56 31.17
C GLU A 359 -1.34 -8.93 31.86
N GLU A 360 -1.36 -10.05 31.10
CA GLU A 360 -1.14 -11.38 31.68
C GLU A 360 0.24 -11.48 32.32
N ARG A 361 1.26 -10.93 31.66
CA ARG A 361 2.63 -10.88 32.20
C ARG A 361 2.70 -10.06 33.48
N SER A 362 1.90 -9.00 33.62
CA SER A 362 1.85 -8.14 34.81
C SER A 362 1.05 -8.76 35.96
N ARG A 363 -0.10 -9.41 35.72
CA ARG A 363 -0.88 -10.12 36.76
C ARG A 363 -0.14 -11.33 37.33
N PHE A 364 0.49 -12.11 36.47
CA PHE A 364 1.32 -13.25 36.91
C PHE A 364 2.48 -12.77 37.80
N LYS A 365 3.13 -11.67 37.41
CA LYS A 365 4.20 -11.05 38.20
C LYS A 365 3.73 -10.59 39.59
N ALA A 366 2.56 -9.95 39.69
CA ALA A 366 2.04 -9.44 40.96
C ALA A 366 1.65 -10.55 41.98
N MET A 367 1.06 -11.66 41.54
CA MET A 367 0.71 -12.78 42.42
C MET A 367 1.94 -13.51 42.98
N VAL A 368 2.95 -13.69 42.13
CA VAL A 368 4.21 -14.32 42.53
C VAL A 368 4.99 -13.43 43.52
N GLU A 369 4.93 -12.10 43.35
CA GLU A 369 5.62 -11.14 44.22
C GLU A 369 5.02 -11.03 45.65
N ALA A 370 3.79 -11.49 45.88
CA ALA A 370 3.12 -11.45 47.20
C ALA A 370 3.46 -12.63 48.15
N LEU A 371 4.08 -13.71 47.65
CA LEU A 371 4.42 -14.91 48.44
C LEU A 371 5.75 -14.77 49.21
N SER A 372 5.84 -15.40 50.39
CA SER A 372 6.98 -15.24 51.32
C SER A 372 8.20 -16.14 51.04
N GLY A 373 8.01 -17.20 50.25
CA GLY A 373 9.04 -18.15 49.81
C GLY A 373 9.28 -18.03 48.30
N VAL A 374 10.21 -18.81 47.77
CA VAL A 374 10.57 -18.73 46.34
C VAL A 374 9.69 -19.67 45.53
N VAL A 375 9.03 -19.14 44.49
CA VAL A 375 8.21 -19.89 43.52
C VAL A 375 9.04 -20.15 42.27
N PHE A 376 8.98 -21.38 41.75
CA PHE A 376 9.67 -21.75 40.52
C PHE A 376 8.87 -22.75 39.68
N GLN A 377 9.13 -22.76 38.38
CA GLN A 377 8.59 -23.72 37.42
C GLN A 377 9.73 -24.28 36.57
N MET A 378 9.71 -25.57 36.29
CA MET A 378 10.71 -26.23 35.45
C MET A 378 10.10 -27.25 34.50
N GLU A 379 10.70 -27.39 33.32
CA GLU A 379 10.44 -28.49 32.42
C GLU A 379 11.21 -29.74 32.89
N LEU A 380 10.50 -30.83 33.14
CA LEU A 380 11.09 -32.10 33.54
C LEU A 380 11.68 -32.80 32.31
N ARG A 381 12.95 -33.17 32.40
CA ARG A 381 13.64 -33.97 31.37
C ARG A 381 14.08 -35.28 31.98
N SER A 382 13.79 -36.39 31.29
CA SER A 382 14.16 -37.73 31.75
C SER A 382 15.68 -37.81 31.96
N GLY A 383 16.09 -37.92 33.23
CA GLY A 383 17.50 -38.06 33.61
C GLY A 383 18.31 -36.78 33.73
N GLN A 384 17.70 -35.58 33.71
CA GLN A 384 18.38 -34.32 34.00
C GLN A 384 17.60 -33.42 34.99
N PRO A 385 18.28 -32.53 35.74
CA PRO A 385 17.59 -31.51 36.53
C PRO A 385 16.74 -30.67 35.58
N GLY A 386 15.45 -30.53 35.90
CA GLY A 386 14.52 -29.86 35.01
C GLY A 386 14.98 -28.43 34.69
N GLN A 387 14.77 -28.00 33.44
CA GLN A 387 15.14 -26.66 33.02
C GLN A 387 14.20 -25.67 33.70
N LEU A 388 14.71 -24.81 34.59
CA LEU A 388 13.90 -23.75 35.20
C LEU A 388 13.40 -22.82 34.10
N LEU A 389 12.08 -22.77 33.93
CA LEU A 389 11.37 -21.92 32.99
C LEU A 389 11.01 -20.59 33.64
N TYR A 390 10.76 -20.58 34.96
CA TYR A 390 10.41 -19.39 35.73
C TYR A 390 10.89 -19.46 37.19
N VAL A 391 11.34 -18.33 37.75
CA VAL A 391 11.78 -18.17 39.16
C VAL A 391 11.35 -16.80 39.68
N SER A 392 10.86 -16.73 40.91
CA SER A 392 10.34 -15.48 41.50
C SER A 392 11.41 -14.57 42.12
N PRO A 393 11.20 -13.23 42.19
CA PRO A 393 12.15 -12.25 42.76
C PRO A 393 12.65 -12.53 44.19
N GLN A 394 11.85 -13.23 45.02
CA GLN A 394 12.19 -13.62 46.38
C GLN A 394 13.40 -14.56 46.46
N ALA A 395 13.78 -15.19 45.35
CA ALA A 395 15.03 -15.95 45.23
C ALA A 395 16.25 -15.14 45.65
N ARG A 396 16.24 -13.82 45.42
CA ARG A 396 17.36 -12.95 45.81
C ARG A 396 17.56 -12.89 47.33
N LYS A 397 16.46 -12.98 48.10
CA LYS A 397 16.49 -12.92 49.57
C LYS A 397 16.75 -14.29 50.19
N ILE A 398 16.07 -15.33 49.71
CA ILE A 398 16.10 -16.66 50.33
C ILE A 398 17.25 -17.52 49.81
N LEU A 399 17.51 -17.45 48.49
CA LEU A 399 18.54 -18.21 47.81
C LEU A 399 19.79 -17.38 47.51
N GLY A 400 19.70 -16.05 47.65
CA GLY A 400 20.82 -15.13 47.49
C GLY A 400 21.17 -14.79 46.05
N TYR A 401 20.32 -15.17 45.08
CA TYR A 401 20.52 -14.89 43.66
C TYR A 401 19.30 -14.25 43.01
N ALA A 402 19.57 -13.31 42.10
CA ALA A 402 18.52 -12.74 41.26
C ALA A 402 17.92 -13.82 40.34
N PRO A 403 16.60 -13.80 40.08
CA PRO A 403 15.93 -14.80 39.26
C PRO A 403 16.52 -14.97 37.85
N GLU A 404 16.97 -13.88 37.24
CA GLU A 404 17.54 -13.86 35.90
C GLU A 404 18.81 -14.73 35.83
N ALA A 405 19.54 -14.87 36.93
CA ALA A 405 20.70 -15.76 37.04
C ALA A 405 20.26 -17.22 37.22
N LEU A 406 19.21 -17.47 38.01
CA LEU A 406 18.67 -18.81 38.26
C LEU A 406 17.98 -19.40 37.01
N LEU A 407 17.42 -18.58 36.13
CA LEU A 407 16.81 -19.01 34.87
C LEU A 407 17.84 -19.33 33.79
N GLN A 408 18.89 -18.51 33.69
CA GLN A 408 20.03 -18.75 32.80
C GLN A 408 20.89 -19.91 33.30
N ASN A 409 20.90 -20.12 34.62
CA ASN A 409 21.64 -21.18 35.26
C ASN A 409 20.83 -21.79 36.42
N PRO A 410 19.96 -22.77 36.12
CA PRO A 410 19.18 -23.50 37.13
C PRO A 410 20.06 -24.19 38.18
N SER A 411 21.31 -24.45 37.81
CA SER A 411 22.35 -24.96 38.70
C SER A 411 22.67 -23.99 39.85
N LEU A 412 22.25 -22.73 39.82
CA LEU A 412 22.36 -21.84 40.98
C LEU A 412 21.33 -22.18 42.07
N TRP A 413 20.25 -22.90 41.75
CA TRP A 413 19.33 -23.49 42.72
C TRP A 413 19.82 -24.89 43.11
N TRP A 414 19.90 -25.84 42.17
CA TRP A 414 20.27 -27.23 42.47
C TRP A 414 21.71 -27.42 42.88
N GLY A 415 22.62 -26.65 42.28
CA GLY A 415 24.04 -26.66 42.64
C GLY A 415 24.35 -25.97 43.95
N ASN A 416 23.36 -25.28 44.55
CA ASN A 416 23.49 -24.74 45.89
C ASN A 416 22.87 -25.63 46.97
N VAL A 417 22.04 -26.62 46.61
CA VAL A 417 21.62 -27.69 47.52
C VAL A 417 22.86 -28.49 47.94
N HIS A 418 22.94 -28.88 49.21
CA HIS A 418 24.03 -29.63 49.77
C HIS A 418 24.11 -31.01 49.11
N PRO A 419 25.27 -31.39 48.58
CA PRO A 419 25.42 -32.57 47.73
C PRO A 419 24.87 -33.88 48.32
N GLU A 420 24.96 -34.11 49.63
CA GLU A 420 24.38 -35.31 50.28
C GLU A 420 22.85 -35.38 50.18
N ASP A 421 22.18 -34.24 50.08
CA ASP A 421 20.73 -34.15 49.93
C ASP A 421 20.31 -34.17 48.44
N GLN A 422 21.24 -33.88 47.49
CA GLN A 422 20.99 -33.85 46.03
C GLN A 422 20.56 -35.21 45.46
N ALA A 423 21.08 -36.33 45.98
CA ALA A 423 20.71 -37.68 45.55
C ALA A 423 19.24 -38.05 45.89
N ARG A 424 18.62 -37.41 46.89
CA ARG A 424 17.18 -37.53 47.20
C ARG A 424 16.32 -36.58 46.36
N MET A 425 16.95 -35.60 45.72
CA MET A 425 16.27 -34.60 44.90
C MET A 425 16.19 -34.98 43.43
N VAL A 426 17.15 -35.77 42.92
CA VAL A 426 17.16 -36.30 41.55
C VAL A 426 16.78 -37.78 41.57
N GLY A 427 15.54 -38.12 41.20
CA GLY A 427 15.19 -39.54 41.11
C GLY A 427 13.78 -39.94 40.71
N GLN A 428 12.72 -39.18 40.99
CA GLN A 428 11.37 -39.50 40.52
C GLN A 428 10.46 -38.27 40.68
N ALA A 429 9.83 -37.83 39.60
CA ALA A 429 8.65 -36.98 39.72
C ALA A 429 7.54 -37.85 40.31
N GLY A 430 6.93 -37.41 41.41
CA GLY A 430 5.75 -38.06 41.96
C GLY A 430 4.63 -38.18 40.92
N PRO A 431 3.67 -39.11 41.11
CA PRO A 431 2.59 -39.34 40.15
C PRO A 431 1.88 -38.02 39.81
N PRO A 432 1.51 -37.77 38.53
CA PRO A 432 0.91 -36.52 38.09
C PRO A 432 -0.25 -36.08 39.00
N GLY A 433 -0.20 -34.84 39.49
CA GLY A 433 -1.18 -34.28 40.42
C GLY A 433 -0.92 -34.48 41.93
N ALA A 434 0.13 -35.19 42.36
CA ALA A 434 0.50 -35.36 43.78
C ALA A 434 1.56 -34.36 44.28
N VAL A 435 1.47 -33.95 45.56
CA VAL A 435 2.36 -32.96 46.19
C VAL A 435 3.46 -33.64 47.03
N GLU A 436 4.72 -33.30 46.79
CA GLU A 436 5.91 -33.82 47.51
C GLU A 436 6.56 -32.78 48.42
N VAL A 437 7.22 -33.22 49.52
CA VAL A 437 7.90 -32.35 50.51
C VAL A 437 9.34 -32.80 50.78
N LEU A 438 10.31 -31.90 50.65
CA LEU A 438 11.75 -32.17 50.79
C LEU A 438 12.41 -31.25 51.82
N ARG A 439 13.52 -31.72 52.43
CA ARG A 439 14.37 -30.95 53.35
C ARG A 439 15.83 -31.15 52.96
N TYR A 440 16.56 -30.06 52.79
CA TYR A 440 17.94 -30.11 52.31
C TYR A 440 18.71 -28.88 52.74
N ARG A 441 20.01 -29.03 52.96
CA ARG A 441 20.88 -27.87 53.16
C ARG A 441 21.03 -27.14 51.84
N TYR A 442 21.13 -25.82 51.86
CA TYR A 442 21.23 -24.96 50.71
C TYR A 442 22.18 -23.80 51.00
N ARG A 443 22.96 -23.42 50.01
CA ARG A 443 23.93 -22.35 50.12
C ARG A 443 23.32 -21.04 49.62
N ARG A 444 23.06 -20.09 50.52
CA ARG A 444 22.43 -18.81 50.18
C ARG A 444 23.41 -17.87 49.48
N GLY A 445 23.42 -17.88 48.14
CA GLY A 445 24.05 -16.94 47.22
C GLY A 445 25.38 -16.33 47.68
N GLN A 446 25.54 -15.02 47.49
CA GLN A 446 26.81 -14.32 47.76
C GLN A 446 27.20 -14.23 49.24
N SER A 447 26.27 -14.44 50.17
CA SER A 447 26.59 -14.54 51.60
C SER A 447 27.28 -15.86 51.96
N GLY A 448 27.09 -16.89 51.13
CA GLY A 448 27.75 -18.19 51.24
C GLY A 448 27.35 -19.03 52.45
N GLN A 449 26.46 -18.52 53.31
CA GLN A 449 25.99 -19.19 54.51
C GLN A 449 25.12 -20.39 54.15
N TRP A 450 25.41 -21.53 54.79
CA TRP A 450 24.59 -22.73 54.68
C TRP A 450 23.35 -22.56 55.53
N VAL A 451 22.21 -22.82 54.90
CA VAL A 451 20.90 -22.77 55.53
C VAL A 451 20.18 -24.08 55.25
N TRP A 452 19.32 -24.54 56.15
CA TRP A 452 18.42 -25.64 55.84
C TRP A 452 17.22 -25.08 55.10
N LEU A 453 16.84 -25.65 53.95
CA LEU A 453 15.63 -25.30 53.23
C LEU A 453 14.63 -26.45 53.24
N ARG A 454 13.36 -26.08 53.09
CA ARG A 454 12.23 -26.97 52.93
C ARG A 454 11.43 -26.58 51.69
N GLU A 455 11.15 -27.57 50.84
CA GLU A 455 10.54 -27.41 49.51
C GLU A 455 9.25 -28.24 49.38
N GLN A 456 8.27 -27.71 48.64
CA GLN A 456 7.04 -28.40 48.20
C GLN A 456 6.88 -28.30 46.68
N ARG A 457 6.52 -29.39 46.00
CA ARG A 457 6.45 -29.42 44.53
C ARG A 457 5.34 -30.34 43.98
N ILE A 458 4.83 -30.02 42.78
CA ILE A 458 3.77 -30.76 42.05
C ILE A 458 4.06 -30.83 40.54
N THR A 459 3.74 -31.98 39.91
CA THR A 459 3.95 -32.25 38.47
C THR A 459 2.64 -32.17 37.69
N ASP A 460 2.65 -31.57 36.49
CA ASP A 460 1.45 -31.41 35.65
C ASP A 460 0.93 -32.75 35.05
N PRO A 461 -0.36 -32.83 34.65
CA PRO A 461 -1.01 -34.04 34.11
C PRO A 461 -0.31 -34.72 32.92
N GLY A 462 0.35 -33.96 32.04
CA GLY A 462 1.12 -34.44 30.90
C GLY A 462 2.54 -34.89 31.24
N GLY A 463 2.98 -34.70 32.49
CA GLY A 463 4.28 -35.18 33.01
C GLY A 463 5.51 -34.43 32.51
N GLN A 464 5.34 -33.28 31.84
CA GLN A 464 6.41 -32.53 31.20
C GLN A 464 6.89 -31.33 32.02
N THR A 465 6.08 -30.81 32.94
CA THR A 465 6.41 -29.60 33.73
C THR A 465 6.15 -29.79 35.23
N LEU A 466 7.02 -29.22 36.08
CA LEU A 466 6.94 -29.26 37.54
C LEU A 466 6.97 -27.84 38.12
N THR A 467 6.09 -27.57 39.09
CA THR A 467 5.97 -26.28 39.78
C THR A 467 6.24 -26.48 41.28
N GLY A 468 7.04 -25.60 41.91
CA GLY A 468 7.43 -25.75 43.31
C GLY A 468 7.64 -24.45 44.09
N TYR A 469 7.73 -24.60 45.43
CA TYR A 469 7.81 -23.52 46.43
C TYR A 469 8.78 -23.87 47.59
N THR A 470 9.72 -22.97 47.95
CA THR A 470 10.82 -23.23 48.92
C THR A 470 11.09 -22.10 49.94
N TYR A 471 11.44 -22.44 51.20
CA TYR A 471 11.80 -21.50 52.30
C TYR A 471 12.87 -22.05 53.31
N ASP A 472 13.40 -21.22 54.24
CA ASP A 472 14.55 -21.48 55.17
C ASP A 472 14.15 -21.97 56.59
N ALA A 473 14.90 -22.90 57.18
CA ALA A 473 14.63 -23.72 58.40
C ALA A 473 15.89 -24.02 59.27
N THR A 474 16.98 -23.25 59.14
CA THR A 474 18.34 -23.54 59.68
C THR A 474 18.48 -23.71 61.20
N SER A 475 17.78 -22.90 61.98
CA SER A 475 17.90 -22.82 63.45
C SER A 475 17.42 -24.08 64.18
N GLU A 476 16.65 -24.94 63.52
CA GLU A 476 16.05 -26.15 64.10
C GLU A 476 17.00 -27.36 64.09
N ILE A 477 18.03 -27.39 63.23
CA ILE A 477 18.82 -28.61 62.92
C ILE A 477 20.27 -28.58 63.46
N GLU A 478 20.89 -27.41 63.68
CA GLU A 478 22.30 -27.30 64.08
C GLU A 478 22.60 -27.62 65.56
N ALA A 479 21.59 -27.60 66.44
CA ALA A 479 21.76 -27.83 67.88
C ALA A 479 22.05 -29.30 68.30
N GLN A 480 21.90 -30.27 67.39
CA GLN A 480 21.98 -31.71 67.72
C GLN A 480 23.25 -32.43 67.21
N ARG A 481 24.09 -31.83 66.34
CA ARG A 481 25.21 -32.51 65.63
C ARG A 481 26.61 -32.34 66.26
N ALA A 482 26.88 -31.23 66.96
CA ALA A 482 28.24 -30.79 67.27
C ALA A 482 29.04 -31.68 68.25
N LEU A 483 28.40 -32.54 69.04
CA LEU A 483 29.06 -33.26 70.15
C LEU A 483 29.62 -34.65 69.75
N ALA A 484 29.20 -35.23 68.61
CA ALA A 484 29.61 -36.59 68.21
C ALA A 484 30.67 -36.65 67.10
N GLU A 485 30.91 -35.55 66.37
CA GLU A 485 31.71 -35.55 65.14
C GLU A 485 33.23 -35.40 65.38
N GLN A 486 33.68 -34.75 66.46
CA GLN A 486 35.08 -34.32 66.59
C GLN A 486 36.11 -35.46 66.66
N GLU A 487 35.75 -36.62 67.23
CA GLU A 487 36.68 -37.74 67.45
C GLU A 487 36.78 -38.71 66.25
N ALA A 488 35.71 -38.93 65.49
CA ALA A 488 35.75 -39.70 64.24
C ALA A 488 36.35 -38.89 63.07
N LEU A 489 36.25 -37.57 63.15
CA LEU A 489 36.66 -36.62 62.13
C LEU A 489 38.18 -36.67 61.86
N PHE A 490 39.07 -36.72 62.86
CA PHE A 490 40.52 -36.69 62.58
C PHE A 490 41.05 -37.93 61.82
N ARG A 491 40.61 -39.15 62.20
CA ARG A 491 41.04 -40.39 61.52
C ARG A 491 40.54 -40.44 60.09
N THR A 492 39.24 -40.15 59.91
CA THR A 492 38.59 -40.05 58.60
C THR A 492 39.27 -38.97 57.75
N LEU A 493 39.46 -37.75 58.26
CA LEU A 493 40.07 -36.63 57.54
C LEU A 493 41.45 -36.94 56.98
N SER A 494 42.29 -37.73 57.67
CA SER A 494 43.64 -38.02 57.17
C SER A 494 43.67 -39.12 56.10
N GLU A 495 42.83 -40.16 56.25
CA GLU A 495 42.81 -41.33 55.38
C GLU A 495 41.93 -41.13 54.14
N THR A 496 40.87 -40.31 54.23
CA THR A 496 40.02 -39.92 53.10
C THR A 496 40.40 -38.57 52.49
N ALA A 497 41.42 -37.87 53.03
CA ALA A 497 41.87 -36.61 52.47
C ALA A 497 42.30 -36.80 50.99
N PRO A 498 41.72 -36.02 50.05
CA PRO A 498 42.16 -36.00 48.65
C PRO A 498 43.45 -35.18 48.47
N ALA A 499 44.21 -35.00 49.55
CA ALA A 499 45.51 -34.36 49.58
C ALA A 499 46.54 -35.38 50.03
N LEU A 500 47.70 -35.38 49.40
CA LEU A 500 48.89 -36.01 49.94
C LEU A 500 49.18 -35.34 51.29
N ILE A 501 49.11 -36.10 52.38
CA ILE A 501 49.50 -35.66 53.72
C ILE A 501 50.72 -36.46 54.11
N VAL A 502 51.82 -35.76 54.35
CA VAL A 502 53.10 -36.34 54.71
C VAL A 502 53.67 -35.66 55.94
N VAL A 503 54.25 -36.43 56.84
CA VAL A 503 55.09 -35.90 57.92
C VAL A 503 56.47 -36.47 57.71
N TRP A 504 57.49 -35.63 57.70
CA TRP A 504 58.88 -36.08 57.57
C TRP A 504 59.78 -35.47 58.64
N GLN A 505 60.77 -36.26 59.03
CA GLN A 505 61.82 -35.97 60.02
C GLN A 505 63.12 -36.58 59.48
N ASP A 506 64.27 -35.93 59.71
CA ASP A 506 65.58 -36.44 59.28
C ASP A 506 65.64 -36.83 57.78
N ASN A 507 65.06 -35.99 56.92
CA ASN A 507 64.90 -36.19 55.46
C ASN A 507 63.99 -37.37 55.03
N CYS A 508 63.42 -38.14 55.95
CA CYS A 508 62.60 -39.32 55.64
C CYS A 508 61.15 -39.15 56.11
N LEU A 509 60.21 -39.80 55.41
CA LEU A 509 58.80 -39.79 55.77
C LEU A 509 58.55 -40.66 57.01
N VAL A 510 57.98 -40.06 58.07
CA VAL A 510 57.54 -40.77 59.29
C VAL A 510 56.05 -41.11 59.25
N TYR A 511 55.27 -40.31 58.52
CA TYR A 511 53.87 -40.57 58.21
C TYR A 511 53.57 -40.16 56.76
N ALA A 512 52.72 -40.91 56.10
CA ALA A 512 52.14 -40.57 54.80
C ALA A 512 50.76 -41.24 54.72
N ASN A 513 49.76 -40.52 54.23
CA ASN A 513 48.42 -41.07 54.02
C ASN A 513 48.34 -41.85 52.69
N PRO A 514 47.29 -42.68 52.48
CA PRO A 514 47.15 -43.48 51.25
C PRO A 514 47.18 -42.65 49.96
N GLU A 515 46.71 -41.40 50.02
CA GLU A 515 46.71 -40.49 48.88
C GLU A 515 48.13 -40.13 48.40
N ALA A 516 49.13 -40.15 49.29
CA ALA A 516 50.52 -39.97 48.92
C ALA A 516 51.02 -41.07 47.96
N GLU A 517 50.58 -42.31 48.17
CA GLU A 517 50.90 -43.45 47.30
C GLU A 517 50.20 -43.34 45.94
N ARG A 518 48.93 -42.88 45.91
CA ARG A 518 48.18 -42.65 44.67
C ARG A 518 48.77 -41.52 43.81
N ILE A 519 49.14 -40.41 44.43
CA ILE A 519 49.65 -39.22 43.74
C ILE A 519 51.08 -39.45 43.20
N THR A 520 51.93 -40.14 43.95
CA THR A 520 53.33 -40.35 43.55
C THR A 520 53.54 -41.66 42.77
N GLY A 521 52.66 -42.65 42.94
CA GLY A 521 52.78 -43.99 42.37
C GLY A 521 53.82 -44.88 43.08
N TYR A 522 54.40 -44.42 44.19
CA TYR A 522 55.31 -45.20 45.03
C TYR A 522 54.57 -45.76 46.24
N SER A 523 54.86 -46.99 46.65
CA SER A 523 54.23 -47.59 47.83
C SER A 523 54.59 -46.81 49.11
N LEU A 524 53.74 -46.85 50.14
CA LEU A 524 54.07 -46.22 51.43
C LEU A 524 55.41 -46.72 52.00
N ALA A 525 55.78 -47.98 51.76
CA ALA A 525 57.08 -48.53 52.16
C ALA A 525 58.23 -47.90 51.35
N ASP A 526 58.06 -47.77 50.03
CA ASP A 526 59.06 -47.12 49.15
C ASP A 526 59.26 -45.66 49.53
N LEU A 527 58.18 -44.93 49.77
CA LEU A 527 58.18 -43.52 50.18
C LEU A 527 58.94 -43.31 51.50
N LYS A 528 58.81 -44.22 52.47
CA LYS A 528 59.53 -44.14 53.76
C LYS A 528 60.99 -44.59 53.68
N SER A 529 61.36 -45.35 52.66
CA SER A 529 62.71 -45.94 52.53
C SER A 529 63.77 -45.00 51.93
N ARG A 530 63.37 -43.84 51.39
CA ARG A 530 64.25 -42.91 50.69
C ARG A 530 64.06 -41.47 51.16
N PRO A 531 65.05 -40.58 50.95
CA PRO A 531 64.90 -39.17 51.22
C PRO A 531 63.75 -38.55 50.42
N ILE A 532 62.94 -37.70 51.05
CA ILE A 532 61.76 -37.07 50.45
C ILE A 532 62.08 -36.26 49.17
N TRP A 533 63.31 -35.76 49.03
CA TRP A 533 63.76 -34.92 47.92
C TRP A 533 63.88 -35.68 46.59
N GLU A 534 64.04 -37.00 46.61
CA GLU A 534 64.19 -37.81 45.39
C GLU A 534 62.89 -37.84 44.56
N PHE A 535 61.73 -37.65 45.19
CA PHE A 535 60.42 -37.66 44.53
C PHE A 535 60.05 -36.32 43.87
N ILE A 536 60.88 -35.29 44.05
CA ILE A 536 60.70 -33.96 43.47
C ILE A 536 61.34 -33.91 42.09
N HIS A 537 60.65 -33.28 41.14
CA HIS A 537 61.14 -33.11 39.77
C HIS A 537 62.48 -32.37 39.74
N PRO A 538 63.45 -32.76 38.87
CA PRO A 538 64.80 -32.18 38.87
C PRO A 538 64.86 -30.65 38.84
N LEU A 539 63.97 -30.02 38.06
CA LEU A 539 63.90 -28.55 37.94
C LEU A 539 63.45 -27.83 39.22
N ASP A 540 62.82 -28.51 40.18
CA ASP A 540 62.30 -27.90 41.43
C ASP A 540 63.04 -28.36 42.69
N ARG A 541 63.82 -29.44 42.63
CA ARG A 541 64.39 -30.15 43.80
C ARG A 541 65.19 -29.27 44.76
N GLU A 542 66.15 -28.51 44.24
CA GLU A 542 67.05 -27.68 45.05
C GLU A 542 66.27 -26.62 45.85
N ARG A 543 65.35 -25.92 45.18
CA ARG A 543 64.48 -24.90 45.79
C ARG A 543 63.60 -25.49 46.89
N VAL A 544 63.00 -26.66 46.66
CA VAL A 544 62.09 -27.28 47.64
C VAL A 544 62.85 -27.83 48.84
N GLN A 545 64.03 -28.42 48.63
CA GLN A 545 64.89 -28.93 49.69
C GLN A 545 65.37 -27.82 50.64
N ALA A 546 65.90 -26.73 50.09
CA ALA A 546 66.37 -25.59 50.90
C ALA A 546 65.25 -25.03 51.80
N ARG A 547 64.03 -24.92 51.27
CA ARG A 547 62.85 -24.45 52.03
C ARG A 547 62.43 -25.42 53.12
N GLY A 548 62.41 -26.71 52.85
CA GLY A 548 62.01 -27.72 53.84
C GLY A 548 62.96 -27.79 55.03
N LEU A 549 64.27 -27.74 54.82
CA LEU A 549 65.27 -27.75 55.89
C LEU A 549 65.22 -26.48 56.76
N ALA A 550 65.14 -25.31 56.14
CA ALA A 550 65.02 -24.03 56.85
C ALA A 550 63.78 -24.00 57.77
N ARG A 551 62.66 -24.59 57.33
CA ARG A 551 61.43 -24.71 58.13
C ARG A 551 61.62 -25.59 59.37
N LEU A 552 62.38 -26.68 59.25
CA LEU A 552 62.65 -27.61 60.34
C LEU A 552 63.52 -26.97 61.43
N GLU A 553 64.47 -26.10 61.04
CA GLU A 553 65.27 -25.26 61.93
C GLU A 553 64.47 -24.12 62.61
N GLY A 554 63.21 -23.88 62.19
CA GLY A 554 62.37 -22.82 62.73
C GLY A 554 62.62 -21.44 62.12
N ARG A 555 63.29 -21.39 60.96
CA ARG A 555 63.38 -20.15 60.17
C ARG A 555 62.08 -19.92 59.42
N ASP A 556 61.73 -18.65 59.24
CA ASP A 556 60.54 -18.26 58.49
C ASP A 556 60.76 -18.43 56.99
N VAL A 557 59.91 -19.23 56.35
CA VAL A 557 59.97 -19.57 54.92
C VAL A 557 58.55 -19.79 54.38
N GLU A 558 58.31 -19.35 53.14
CA GLU A 558 57.01 -19.42 52.45
C GLU A 558 56.31 -20.77 52.66
N SER A 559 55.20 -20.76 53.40
CA SER A 559 54.52 -21.95 53.90
C SER A 559 53.73 -22.69 52.82
N ARG A 560 53.35 -22.05 51.72
CA ARG A 560 52.62 -22.66 50.60
C ARG A 560 53.22 -22.27 49.26
N TYR A 561 53.51 -23.23 48.41
CA TYR A 561 54.06 -22.99 47.07
C TYR A 561 53.82 -24.18 46.15
N ARG A 562 53.92 -23.93 44.84
CA ARG A 562 53.78 -24.96 43.81
C ARG A 562 55.12 -25.48 43.32
N PHE A 563 55.17 -26.77 43.04
CA PHE A 563 56.31 -27.42 42.40
C PHE A 563 55.90 -28.72 41.70
N ARG A 564 56.78 -29.21 40.83
CA ARG A 564 56.56 -30.48 40.13
C ARG A 564 57.12 -31.66 40.92
N ILE A 565 56.36 -32.73 40.93
CA ILE A 565 56.84 -34.05 41.33
C ILE A 565 56.96 -34.96 40.12
N GLN A 566 57.79 -35.98 40.26
CA GLN A 566 57.91 -37.04 39.26
C GLN A 566 57.32 -38.33 39.83
N THR A 567 56.36 -38.91 39.12
CA THR A 567 55.76 -40.18 39.53
C THR A 567 56.66 -41.37 39.19
N LYS A 568 56.38 -42.54 39.77
CA LYS A 568 57.08 -43.80 39.44
C LYS A 568 57.02 -44.16 37.95
N ALA A 569 55.97 -43.73 37.24
CA ALA A 569 55.79 -43.92 35.80
C ALA A 569 56.47 -42.83 34.93
N GLY A 570 57.19 -41.89 35.53
CA GLY A 570 57.88 -40.79 34.83
C GLY A 570 56.99 -39.60 34.47
N GLN A 571 55.71 -39.59 34.87
CA GLN A 571 54.80 -38.47 34.62
C GLN A 571 55.14 -37.27 35.52
N THR A 572 54.97 -36.06 34.97
CA THR A 572 55.07 -34.83 35.75
C THR A 572 53.71 -34.45 36.31
N ARG A 573 53.63 -34.19 37.62
CA ARG A 573 52.42 -33.67 38.29
C ARG A 573 52.74 -32.40 39.05
N TRP A 574 51.79 -31.48 39.10
CA TRP A 574 51.90 -30.24 39.87
C TRP A 574 51.30 -30.41 41.25
N LEU A 575 52.10 -30.15 42.29
CA LEU A 575 51.62 -30.08 43.67
C LEU A 575 51.48 -28.64 44.11
N ASP A 576 50.31 -28.27 44.63
CA ASP A 576 50.12 -27.10 45.49
C ASP A 576 50.32 -27.53 46.94
N TYR A 577 51.49 -27.21 47.47
CA TYR A 577 52.01 -27.81 48.69
C TYR A 577 52.10 -26.76 49.80
N SER A 578 51.43 -27.05 50.91
CA SER A 578 51.51 -26.29 52.16
C SER A 578 52.29 -27.10 53.19
N ALA A 579 53.25 -26.49 53.87
CA ALA A 579 54.04 -27.15 54.91
C ALA A 579 54.19 -26.29 56.16
N ALA A 580 54.08 -26.94 57.31
CA ALA A 580 54.23 -26.34 58.64
C ALA A 580 55.17 -27.18 59.50
N ARG A 581 55.87 -26.52 60.43
CA ARG A 581 56.61 -27.21 61.50
C ARG A 581 55.61 -27.63 62.57
N VAL A 582 55.65 -28.89 62.99
CA VAL A 582 54.78 -29.46 64.04
C VAL A 582 55.62 -30.25 65.04
N ASP A 583 55.10 -30.41 66.25
CA ASP A 583 55.60 -31.41 67.18
C ASP A 583 54.86 -32.71 66.95
N PHE A 584 55.58 -33.71 66.43
CA PHE A 584 55.01 -35.03 66.18
C PHE A 584 55.76 -36.04 67.05
N ARG A 585 55.04 -36.65 68.01
CA ARG A 585 55.61 -37.58 69.01
C ARG A 585 56.79 -37.01 69.81
N GLY A 586 56.74 -35.71 70.12
CA GLY A 586 57.75 -35.03 70.95
C GLY A 586 59.02 -34.60 70.23
N LEU A 587 59.07 -34.71 68.89
CA LEU A 587 60.18 -34.24 68.06
C LEU A 587 59.69 -33.25 66.98
N PRO A 588 60.51 -32.25 66.59
CA PRO A 588 60.19 -31.36 65.48
C PRO A 588 60.04 -32.15 64.18
N ALA A 589 58.95 -31.92 63.45
CA ALA A 589 58.68 -32.50 62.15
C ALA A 589 58.16 -31.45 61.18
N VAL A 590 58.20 -31.75 59.88
CA VAL A 590 57.46 -30.97 58.88
C VAL A 590 56.25 -31.77 58.42
N LEU A 591 55.07 -31.23 58.70
CA LEU A 591 53.81 -31.69 58.12
C LEU A 591 53.62 -30.96 56.80
N GLY A 592 53.60 -31.72 55.71
CA GLY A 592 53.29 -31.28 54.36
C GLY A 592 51.92 -31.77 53.93
N VAL A 593 51.13 -30.90 53.33
CA VAL A 593 49.85 -31.19 52.70
C VAL A 593 49.92 -30.69 51.26
N GLY A 594 49.79 -31.59 50.29
CA GLY A 594 49.88 -31.29 48.86
C GLY A 594 48.63 -31.73 48.11
N PHE A 595 48.05 -30.85 47.31
CA PHE A 595 46.99 -31.19 46.36
C PHE A 595 47.59 -31.34 44.96
N ASP A 596 47.22 -32.40 44.25
CA ASP A 596 47.49 -32.50 42.82
C ASP A 596 46.60 -31.50 42.09
N VAL A 597 47.21 -30.42 41.60
CA VAL A 597 46.53 -29.36 40.87
C VAL A 597 46.75 -29.47 39.36
N THR A 598 47.20 -30.64 38.87
CA THR A 598 47.51 -30.82 37.45
C THR A 598 46.28 -30.58 36.56
N GLU A 599 45.12 -31.17 36.89
CA GLU A 599 43.88 -30.96 36.12
C GLU A 599 43.35 -29.52 36.23
N ALA A 600 43.40 -28.93 37.43
CA ALA A 600 43.00 -27.55 37.63
C ALA A 600 43.88 -26.56 36.85
N GLN A 601 45.19 -26.85 36.76
CA GLN A 601 46.15 -26.04 35.99
C GLN A 601 45.91 -26.15 34.47
N GLU A 602 45.59 -27.34 33.96
CA GLU A 602 45.23 -27.53 32.54
C GLU A 602 43.87 -26.87 32.21
N HIS A 603 42.87 -27.04 33.08
CA HIS A 603 41.57 -26.39 32.91
C HIS A 603 41.68 -24.86 32.93
N GLN A 604 42.57 -24.32 33.76
CA GLN A 604 42.88 -22.89 33.77
C GLN A 604 43.46 -22.43 32.42
N LEU A 605 44.39 -23.19 31.82
CA LEU A 605 44.94 -22.86 30.50
C LEU A 605 43.88 -22.92 29.40
N ASP A 606 42.96 -23.89 29.46
CA ASP A 606 41.84 -24.00 28.51
C ASP A 606 40.87 -22.82 28.64
N LEU A 607 40.52 -22.43 29.87
CA LEU A 607 39.70 -21.23 30.16
C LEU A 607 40.38 -19.95 29.67
N GLU A 608 41.67 -19.78 29.95
CA GLU A 608 42.45 -18.62 29.49
C GLU A 608 42.46 -18.52 27.96
N ALA A 609 42.64 -19.66 27.26
CA ALA A 609 42.55 -19.73 25.81
C ALA A 609 41.17 -19.28 25.28
N VAL A 610 40.07 -19.80 25.84
CA VAL A 610 38.70 -19.42 25.45
C VAL A 610 38.41 -17.95 25.73
N VAL A 611 38.86 -17.42 26.87
CA VAL A 611 38.65 -16.00 27.24
C VAL A 611 39.41 -15.08 26.30
N ARG A 612 40.68 -15.39 26.00
CA ARG A 612 41.50 -14.63 25.06
C ARG A 612 40.87 -14.61 23.67
N LEU A 613 40.48 -15.78 23.16
CA LEU A 613 39.82 -15.94 21.87
C LEU A 613 38.48 -15.21 21.81
N SER A 614 37.64 -15.35 22.84
CA SER A 614 36.34 -14.65 22.93
C SER A 614 36.52 -13.13 22.96
N LYS A 615 37.61 -12.64 23.54
CA LYS A 615 37.94 -11.20 23.52
C LYS A 615 38.38 -10.76 22.13
N ALA A 616 39.18 -11.55 21.42
CA ALA A 616 39.58 -11.27 20.05
C ALA A 616 38.38 -11.25 19.09
N LEU A 617 37.49 -12.24 19.19
CA LEU A 617 36.27 -12.37 18.38
C LEU A 617 35.24 -11.26 18.60
N ARG A 618 35.37 -10.45 19.66
CA ARG A 618 34.47 -9.30 19.95
C ARG A 618 35.05 -7.95 19.54
N ARG A 619 36.25 -7.91 18.95
CA ARG A 619 36.92 -6.64 18.57
C ARG A 619 36.32 -6.00 17.32
N SER A 620 35.78 -6.81 16.41
CA SER A 620 35.12 -6.37 15.19
C SER A 620 33.83 -7.14 14.98
N ASP A 621 32.84 -6.46 14.42
CA ASP A 621 31.60 -7.08 13.94
C ASP A 621 31.76 -7.57 12.48
N ASP A 622 32.82 -7.19 11.77
CA ASP A 622 33.14 -7.71 10.45
C ASP A 622 33.65 -9.15 10.54
N LEU A 623 33.06 -10.04 9.74
CA LEU A 623 33.35 -11.48 9.79
C LEU A 623 34.82 -11.77 9.48
N LYS A 624 35.43 -11.05 8.54
CA LYS A 624 36.81 -11.31 8.11
C LYS A 624 37.80 -10.82 9.17
N GLU A 625 37.67 -9.58 9.63
CA GLU A 625 38.52 -9.04 10.70
C GLU A 625 38.41 -9.86 12.00
N MET A 626 37.20 -10.33 12.33
CA MET A 626 36.95 -11.20 13.46
C MET A 626 37.73 -12.51 13.35
N LEU A 627 37.72 -13.16 12.18
CA LEU A 627 38.40 -14.44 11.95
C LEU A 627 39.92 -14.28 11.88
N GLU A 628 40.42 -13.18 11.32
CA GLU A 628 41.85 -12.84 11.35
C GLU A 628 42.35 -12.69 12.80
N ALA A 629 41.63 -11.94 13.63
CA ALA A 629 41.97 -11.78 15.04
C ALA A 629 41.92 -13.11 15.80
N ALA A 630 40.97 -13.99 15.47
CA ALA A 630 40.87 -15.31 16.07
C ALA A 630 42.03 -16.23 15.68
N LEU A 631 42.46 -16.19 14.41
CA LEU A 631 43.61 -16.93 13.93
C LEU A 631 44.88 -16.47 14.66
N ASP A 632 45.14 -15.17 14.72
CA ASP A 632 46.33 -14.62 15.39
C ASP A 632 46.40 -15.01 16.87
N GLU A 633 45.27 -14.98 17.57
CA GLU A 633 45.19 -15.38 18.97
C GLU A 633 45.42 -16.91 19.14
N THR A 634 44.88 -17.72 18.23
CA THR A 634 45.05 -19.18 18.24
C THR A 634 46.52 -19.57 18.01
N LEU A 635 47.19 -18.89 17.07
CA LEU A 635 48.61 -19.08 16.79
C LEU A 635 49.47 -18.72 18.00
N ALA A 636 49.15 -17.63 18.70
CA ALA A 636 49.83 -17.23 19.92
C ALA A 636 49.63 -18.21 21.09
N ILE A 637 48.46 -18.85 21.20
CA ILE A 637 48.17 -19.87 22.21
C ILE A 637 48.97 -21.16 21.95
N LEU A 638 49.08 -21.56 20.68
CA LEU A 638 49.83 -22.75 20.28
C LEU A 638 51.35 -22.49 20.14
N ASP A 639 51.80 -21.24 20.32
CA ASP A 639 53.20 -20.83 20.13
C ASP A 639 53.75 -21.29 18.76
N THR A 640 53.00 -20.94 17.72
CA THR A 640 53.37 -21.13 16.31
C THR A 640 53.04 -19.89 15.48
N SER A 641 53.59 -19.81 14.27
CA SER A 641 53.42 -18.67 13.34
C SER A 641 52.67 -19.00 12.06
N VAL A 642 52.16 -20.23 11.93
CA VAL A 642 51.59 -20.74 10.67
C VAL A 642 50.21 -21.36 10.89
N GLY A 643 49.20 -20.82 10.21
CA GLY A 643 47.85 -21.36 10.18
C GLY A 643 46.93 -20.66 9.20
N SER A 644 45.73 -21.20 9.00
CA SER A 644 44.69 -20.61 8.15
C SER A 644 43.27 -21.00 8.59
N ILE A 645 42.29 -20.18 8.21
CA ILE A 645 40.85 -20.42 8.37
C ILE A 645 40.19 -20.37 7.00
N LEU A 646 39.47 -21.43 6.65
CA LEU A 646 38.58 -21.51 5.50
C LEU A 646 37.13 -21.52 5.95
N LEU A 647 36.26 -20.77 5.29
CA LEU A 647 34.81 -20.83 5.46
C LEU A 647 34.20 -21.76 4.41
N TYR A 648 33.14 -22.45 4.81
CA TYR A 648 32.47 -23.47 4.01
C TYR A 648 31.00 -23.13 3.81
N ASP A 649 30.58 -23.07 2.55
CA ASP A 649 29.17 -23.01 2.17
C ASP A 649 28.63 -24.43 1.91
N PRO A 650 27.71 -24.92 2.75
CA PRO A 650 27.17 -26.27 2.61
C PRO A 650 26.26 -26.46 1.39
N GLU A 651 25.69 -25.40 0.81
CA GLU A 651 24.79 -25.52 -0.36
C GLU A 651 25.59 -25.65 -1.67
N GLY A 652 26.61 -24.82 -1.85
CA GLY A 652 27.49 -24.86 -3.03
C GLY A 652 28.72 -25.77 -2.89
N HIS A 653 28.94 -26.39 -1.73
CA HIS A 653 30.19 -27.06 -1.34
C HIS A 653 31.44 -26.17 -1.52
N SER A 654 31.25 -24.85 -1.55
CA SER A 654 32.29 -23.89 -1.88
C SER A 654 33.13 -23.55 -0.65
N LEU A 655 34.39 -23.24 -0.90
CA LEU A 655 35.35 -22.86 0.14
C LEU A 655 35.92 -21.49 -0.16
N GLU A 656 35.93 -20.66 0.87
CA GLU A 656 36.48 -19.30 0.82
C GLU A 656 37.54 -19.14 1.90
N GLU A 657 38.66 -18.53 1.55
CA GLU A 657 39.70 -18.22 2.52
C GLU A 657 39.31 -16.98 3.34
N ALA A 658 39.17 -17.16 4.64
CA ALA A 658 38.91 -16.04 5.55
C ALA A 658 40.21 -15.40 6.06
N ALA A 659 41.21 -16.22 6.42
CA ALA A 659 42.48 -15.74 6.96
C ALA A 659 43.61 -16.76 6.79
N SER A 660 44.83 -16.29 6.54
CA SER A 660 46.05 -17.13 6.49
C SER A 660 47.27 -16.40 7.07
N ARG A 661 48.22 -17.16 7.62
CA ARG A 661 49.49 -16.69 8.19
C ARG A 661 50.66 -17.61 7.83
N GLY A 662 51.87 -17.06 7.84
CA GLY A 662 53.11 -17.80 7.58
C GLY A 662 53.21 -18.30 6.13
N TRP A 663 53.82 -19.47 5.93
CA TRP A 663 54.04 -20.03 4.59
C TRP A 663 52.75 -20.55 3.91
N LEU A 664 51.60 -20.52 4.59
CA LEU A 664 50.30 -20.84 3.99
C LEU A 664 49.75 -19.70 3.12
N VAL A 665 50.15 -18.44 3.35
CA VAL A 665 49.67 -17.26 2.60
C VAL A 665 49.84 -17.37 1.08
N PRO A 666 51.00 -17.81 0.52
CA PRO A 666 51.14 -17.94 -0.93
C PRO A 666 50.45 -19.19 -1.52
N ILE A 667 49.78 -20.03 -0.71
CA ILE A 667 49.16 -21.28 -1.18
C ILE A 667 47.68 -21.03 -1.48
N PRO A 668 47.21 -21.22 -2.73
CA PRO A 668 45.82 -20.95 -3.08
C PRO A 668 44.86 -21.92 -2.37
N ALA A 669 43.85 -21.36 -1.69
CA ALA A 669 42.78 -22.13 -1.10
C ALA A 669 42.03 -22.97 -2.15
N PRO A 670 41.57 -24.19 -1.80
CA PRO A 670 40.65 -24.93 -2.66
C PRO A 670 39.33 -24.16 -2.79
N THR A 671 38.73 -24.16 -3.98
CA THR A 671 37.41 -23.54 -4.24
C THR A 671 36.24 -24.45 -3.86
N ILE A 672 36.46 -25.76 -3.75
CA ILE A 672 35.44 -26.78 -3.45
C ILE A 672 36.03 -27.79 -2.46
N ALA A 673 35.21 -28.29 -1.53
CA ALA A 673 35.60 -29.36 -0.62
C ALA A 673 35.69 -30.72 -1.33
N GLN A 674 36.85 -31.38 -1.28
CA GLN A 674 37.13 -32.69 -1.89
C GLN A 674 37.76 -33.68 -0.90
N GLU A 675 37.44 -34.96 -1.00
CA GLU A 675 37.88 -36.01 -0.07
C GLU A 675 39.38 -36.32 -0.14
N GLU A 676 39.99 -36.02 -1.29
CA GLU A 676 41.42 -36.14 -1.59
C GLU A 676 42.26 -34.97 -1.07
N SER A 677 41.63 -33.98 -0.41
CA SER A 677 42.32 -32.86 0.24
C SER A 677 42.19 -32.95 1.76
N ILE A 678 43.22 -32.56 2.51
CA ILE A 678 43.19 -32.57 3.99
C ILE A 678 41.99 -31.75 4.53
N SER A 679 41.85 -30.50 4.08
CA SER A 679 40.77 -29.61 4.54
C SER A 679 39.38 -30.11 4.11
N GLY A 680 39.23 -30.65 2.89
CA GLY A 680 37.97 -31.22 2.43
C GLY A 680 37.59 -32.51 3.16
N TRP A 681 38.57 -33.38 3.48
CA TRP A 681 38.32 -34.57 4.29
C TRP A 681 37.80 -34.20 5.68
N VAL A 682 38.43 -33.23 6.34
CA VAL A 682 38.01 -32.72 7.67
C VAL A 682 36.59 -32.17 7.61
N LEU A 683 36.24 -31.41 6.58
CA LEU A 683 34.90 -30.87 6.40
C LEU A 683 33.87 -31.97 6.14
N LEU A 684 34.16 -32.95 5.28
CA LEU A 684 33.21 -34.01 4.95
C LEU A 684 32.98 -34.97 6.12
N HIS A 685 34.01 -35.28 6.90
CA HIS A 685 33.96 -36.25 8.01
C HIS A 685 33.70 -35.62 9.38
N GLY A 686 33.93 -34.30 9.53
CA GLY A 686 33.72 -33.59 10.79
C GLY A 686 34.69 -33.97 11.90
N LYS A 687 35.88 -34.50 11.57
CA LYS A 687 36.90 -34.95 12.53
C LYS A 687 38.24 -34.26 12.30
N PRO A 688 39.04 -34.00 13.35
CA PRO A 688 40.41 -33.51 13.20
C PRO A 688 41.26 -34.46 12.35
N TYR A 689 42.16 -33.89 11.55
CA TYR A 689 43.16 -34.63 10.79
C TYR A 689 44.56 -34.22 11.20
N PHE A 690 45.35 -35.18 11.68
CA PHE A 690 46.72 -34.95 12.13
C PHE A 690 47.72 -35.44 11.08
N SER A 691 48.72 -34.61 10.78
CA SER A 691 49.81 -34.95 9.88
C SER A 691 51.15 -34.73 10.57
N ARG A 692 51.99 -35.76 10.65
CA ARG A 692 53.36 -35.64 11.20
C ARG A 692 54.25 -34.79 10.32
N GLU A 693 54.06 -34.86 9.00
CA GLU A 693 54.79 -34.07 8.03
C GLU A 693 53.89 -33.82 6.82
N PHE A 694 53.49 -32.55 6.62
CA PHE A 694 52.54 -32.18 5.58
C PHE A 694 53.05 -32.51 4.18
N VAL A 695 54.33 -32.28 3.88
CA VAL A 695 54.91 -32.51 2.53
C VAL A 695 54.88 -34.00 2.13
N ALA A 696 54.93 -34.91 3.11
CA ALA A 696 54.86 -36.35 2.91
C ALA A 696 53.43 -36.90 2.98
N ASP A 697 52.44 -36.06 3.31
CA ASP A 697 51.06 -36.49 3.54
C ASP A 697 50.37 -36.94 2.24
N PRO A 698 49.73 -38.13 2.22
CA PRO A 698 49.06 -38.64 1.03
C PRO A 698 47.83 -37.81 0.60
N LYS A 699 47.21 -37.05 1.51
CA LYS A 699 46.06 -36.17 1.22
C LYS A 699 46.47 -34.73 0.90
N LEU A 700 47.77 -34.42 0.85
CA LEU A 700 48.24 -33.13 0.34
C LEU A 700 48.11 -33.10 -1.19
N ARG A 701 47.39 -32.09 -1.71
CA ARG A 701 47.19 -31.89 -3.15
C ARG A 701 48.55 -31.88 -3.89
N PRO A 702 48.75 -32.70 -4.94
CA PRO A 702 50.05 -32.77 -5.64
C PRO A 702 50.55 -31.43 -6.17
N SER A 703 49.62 -30.57 -6.62
CA SER A 703 49.92 -29.26 -7.21
C SER A 703 50.55 -28.26 -6.24
N ILE A 704 50.34 -28.39 -4.93
CA ILE A 704 50.88 -27.45 -3.92
C ILE A 704 52.04 -28.04 -3.11
N ARG A 705 52.41 -29.31 -3.33
CA ARG A 705 53.42 -30.00 -2.51
C ARG A 705 54.79 -29.32 -2.51
N HIS A 706 55.17 -28.71 -3.63
CA HIS A 706 56.41 -27.96 -3.78
C HIS A 706 56.42 -26.62 -3.01
N LEU A 707 55.27 -26.15 -2.55
CA LEU A 707 55.11 -24.92 -1.76
C LEU A 707 55.14 -25.18 -0.24
N VAL A 708 55.11 -26.45 0.18
CA VAL A 708 55.11 -26.84 1.59
C VAL A 708 56.55 -27.12 2.06
N PRO A 709 57.10 -26.37 3.03
CA PRO A 709 58.45 -26.61 3.52
C PRO A 709 58.58 -27.96 4.26
N PRO A 710 59.70 -28.70 4.10
CA PRO A 710 59.94 -29.93 4.86
C PRO A 710 60.11 -29.66 6.36
N GLY A 711 59.83 -30.67 7.20
CA GLY A 711 59.95 -30.54 8.66
C GLY A 711 58.78 -29.83 9.36
N TRP A 712 57.66 -29.62 8.67
CA TRP A 712 56.41 -29.07 9.24
C TRP A 712 55.32 -30.14 9.30
N GLY A 713 54.76 -30.34 10.48
CA GLY A 713 53.55 -31.13 10.73
C GLY A 713 52.45 -30.27 11.34
N GLY A 714 51.34 -30.87 11.75
CA GLY A 714 50.25 -30.12 12.40
C GLY A 714 48.90 -30.80 12.37
N VAL A 715 47.85 -29.99 12.53
CA VAL A 715 46.46 -30.44 12.59
C VAL A 715 45.54 -29.55 11.75
N VAL A 716 44.55 -30.17 11.12
CA VAL A 716 43.42 -29.47 10.50
C VAL A 716 42.15 -29.85 11.25
N LEU A 717 41.43 -28.85 11.75
CA LEU A 717 40.28 -28.97 12.63
C LEU A 717 39.01 -28.47 11.94
N PRO A 718 37.85 -29.11 12.16
CA PRO A 718 36.59 -28.59 11.67
C PRO A 718 36.11 -27.43 12.56
N LEU A 719 35.69 -26.33 11.96
CA LEU A 719 34.94 -25.27 12.64
C LEU A 719 33.47 -25.64 12.62
N GLN A 720 32.89 -25.90 13.79
CA GLN A 720 31.52 -26.38 13.93
C GLN A 720 30.71 -25.46 14.85
N ALA A 721 29.41 -25.35 14.55
CA ALA A 721 28.44 -24.67 15.39
C ALA A 721 27.24 -25.62 15.56
N GLY A 722 27.28 -26.44 16.61
CA GLY A 722 26.41 -27.61 16.76
C GLY A 722 26.69 -28.64 15.66
N SER A 723 25.66 -29.07 14.93
CA SER A 723 25.80 -30.02 13.80
C SER A 723 26.23 -29.37 12.48
N VAL A 724 26.32 -28.04 12.42
CA VAL A 724 26.61 -27.31 11.18
C VAL A 724 28.11 -27.05 11.06
N ARG A 725 28.67 -27.45 9.93
CA ARG A 725 30.07 -27.23 9.58
C ARG A 725 30.20 -25.86 8.94
N ILE A 726 31.02 -25.02 9.54
CA ILE A 726 31.22 -23.62 9.17
C ILE A 726 32.50 -23.43 8.38
N GLY A 727 33.50 -24.31 8.58
CA GLY A 727 34.81 -24.12 8.00
C GLY A 727 35.87 -25.10 8.49
N ALA A 728 37.12 -24.82 8.17
CA ALA A 728 38.28 -25.59 8.62
C ALA A 728 39.40 -24.66 9.13
N LEU A 729 40.06 -25.05 10.21
CA LEU A 729 41.20 -24.36 10.83
C LEU A 729 42.46 -25.23 10.69
N THR A 730 43.45 -24.73 9.97
CA THR A 730 44.75 -25.38 9.78
C THR A 730 45.78 -24.75 10.70
N LEU A 731 46.52 -25.57 11.44
CA LEU A 731 47.60 -25.12 12.33
C LEU A 731 48.85 -25.99 12.10
N ALA A 732 50.00 -25.36 11.85
CA ALA A 732 51.25 -26.06 11.57
C ALA A 732 52.31 -25.78 12.64
N VAL A 733 53.14 -26.77 12.96
CA VAL A 733 54.25 -26.70 13.93
C VAL A 733 55.53 -27.30 13.33
N ALA A 734 56.69 -26.78 13.71
CA ALA A 734 57.99 -27.22 13.21
C ALA A 734 58.57 -28.35 14.09
N HIS A 735 59.07 -29.43 13.46
CA HIS A 735 59.69 -30.56 14.16
C HIS A 735 60.94 -30.11 14.97
N PRO A 736 61.21 -30.64 16.19
CA PRO A 736 60.60 -31.79 16.87
C PRO A 736 59.36 -31.49 17.70
N ARG A 737 58.73 -30.32 17.54
CA ARG A 737 57.48 -30.02 18.25
C ARG A 737 56.34 -30.86 17.68
N GLU A 738 55.66 -31.60 18.56
CA GLU A 738 54.43 -32.34 18.24
C GLU A 738 53.26 -31.76 19.05
N ILE A 739 52.05 -31.78 18.47
CA ILE A 739 50.83 -31.39 19.16
C ILE A 739 50.42 -32.53 20.09
N THR A 740 50.36 -32.26 21.39
CA THR A 740 49.96 -33.24 22.41
C THR A 740 48.44 -33.49 22.38
N GLU A 741 47.99 -34.62 22.94
CA GLU A 741 46.55 -34.93 23.05
C GLU A 741 45.78 -33.86 23.85
N ARG A 742 46.44 -33.20 24.82
CA ARG A 742 45.85 -32.10 25.59
C ARG A 742 45.72 -30.83 24.77
N GLU A 743 46.74 -30.46 23.99
CA GLU A 743 46.65 -29.33 23.06
C GLU A 743 45.58 -29.57 22.00
N LEU A 744 45.45 -30.79 21.47
CA LEU A 744 44.41 -31.13 20.51
C LEU A 744 42.99 -30.85 21.07
N LYS A 745 42.69 -31.31 22.28
CA LYS A 745 41.40 -31.05 22.95
C LYS A 745 41.13 -29.56 23.13
N ARG A 746 42.17 -28.78 23.49
CA ARG A 746 42.08 -27.31 23.59
C ARG A 746 41.79 -26.67 22.24
N LEU A 747 42.44 -27.13 21.17
CA LEU A 747 42.24 -26.61 19.83
C LEU A 747 40.84 -26.95 19.26
N GLU A 748 40.28 -28.11 19.60
CA GLU A 748 38.89 -28.46 19.27
C GLU A 748 37.90 -27.47 19.92
N LEU A 749 38.11 -27.14 21.19
CA LEU A 749 37.31 -26.14 21.91
C LEU A 749 37.41 -24.75 21.27
N ILE A 750 38.62 -24.34 20.88
CA ILE A 750 38.87 -23.09 20.12
C ILE A 750 38.10 -23.13 18.80
N GLY A 751 38.16 -24.24 18.06
CA GLY A 751 37.45 -24.42 16.80
C GLY A 751 35.93 -24.27 16.93
N GLU A 752 35.34 -24.79 18.01
CA GLU A 752 33.91 -24.62 18.28
C GLU A 752 33.53 -23.17 18.62
N VAL A 753 34.36 -22.47 19.40
CA VAL A 753 34.13 -21.05 19.74
C VAL A 753 34.20 -20.16 18.49
N ILE A 754 35.19 -20.40 17.61
CA ILE A 754 35.30 -19.70 16.33
C ILE A 754 34.10 -20.03 15.44
N GLY A 755 33.73 -21.31 15.31
CA GLY A 755 32.60 -21.75 14.49
C GLY A 755 31.28 -21.10 14.92
N ASN A 756 30.98 -21.07 16.22
CA ASN A 756 29.79 -20.42 16.76
C ASN A 756 29.77 -18.90 16.51
N ALA A 757 30.92 -18.22 16.67
CA ALA A 757 31.02 -16.79 16.42
C ALA A 757 30.83 -16.46 14.92
N ALA A 758 31.50 -17.20 14.03
CA ALA A 758 31.37 -17.06 12.59
C ALA A 758 29.93 -17.29 12.11
N ARG A 759 29.25 -18.33 12.62
CA ARG A 759 27.84 -18.58 12.30
C ARG A 759 26.94 -17.42 12.73
N ARG A 760 27.13 -16.91 13.95
CA ARG A 760 26.34 -15.79 14.48
C ARG A 760 26.53 -14.52 13.63
N ALA A 761 27.77 -14.18 13.29
CA ALA A 761 28.08 -13.03 12.45
C ALA A 761 27.47 -13.17 11.04
N SER A 762 27.62 -14.33 10.40
CA SER A 762 27.02 -14.60 9.08
C SER A 762 25.48 -14.54 9.09
N LEU A 763 24.83 -15.10 10.12
CA LEU A 763 23.37 -15.02 10.27
C LEU A 763 22.89 -13.58 10.50
N ARG A 764 23.63 -12.80 11.30
CA ARG A 764 23.31 -11.38 11.54
C ARG A 764 23.39 -10.59 10.24
N GLN A 765 24.44 -10.77 9.45
CA GLN A 765 24.60 -10.10 8.15
C GLN A 765 23.46 -10.46 7.18
N LYS A 766 23.06 -11.75 7.12
CA LYS A 766 21.89 -12.19 6.33
C LYS A 766 20.59 -11.55 6.81
N LEU A 767 20.39 -11.43 8.14
CA LEU A 767 19.21 -10.80 8.72
C LEU A 767 19.15 -9.30 8.41
N GLU A 768 20.25 -8.57 8.60
CA GLU A 768 20.35 -7.13 8.30
C GLU A 768 20.04 -6.84 6.82
N MET A 769 20.54 -7.69 5.91
CA MET A 769 20.21 -7.60 4.48
C MET A 769 18.69 -7.79 4.22
N ARG A 770 18.07 -8.79 4.86
CA ARG A 770 16.62 -9.05 4.72
C ARG A 770 15.76 -7.92 5.28
N VAL A 771 16.14 -7.35 6.42
CA VAL A 771 15.45 -6.19 7.00
C VAL A 771 15.54 -4.99 6.06
N GLY A 772 16.73 -4.70 5.50
CA GLY A 772 16.91 -3.61 4.54
C GLY A 772 16.06 -3.78 3.27
N GLN A 773 15.90 -5.01 2.78
CA GLN A 773 15.01 -5.32 1.65
C GLN A 773 13.54 -5.03 1.99
N LEU A 774 13.07 -5.44 3.17
CA LEU A 774 11.70 -5.18 3.62
C LEU A 774 11.43 -3.68 3.80
N GLU A 775 12.37 -2.94 4.36
CA GLU A 775 12.27 -1.48 4.51
C GLU A 775 12.19 -0.76 3.15
N ALA A 776 12.94 -1.24 2.15
CA ALA A 776 12.89 -0.72 0.79
C ALA A 776 11.52 -0.94 0.13
N LEU A 777 10.95 -2.16 0.26
CA LEU A 777 9.59 -2.45 -0.23
C LEU A 777 8.55 -1.57 0.47
N ARG A 778 8.63 -1.44 1.80
CA ARG A 778 7.70 -0.60 2.56
C ARG A 778 7.76 0.88 2.16
N ALA A 779 8.94 1.41 1.86
CA ALA A 779 9.10 2.79 1.40
C ALA A 779 8.46 3.01 0.01
N ILE A 780 8.56 2.01 -0.88
CA ILE A 780 7.86 2.03 -2.18
C ILE A 780 6.35 2.03 -1.95
N ASP A 781 5.83 1.13 -1.10
CA ASP A 781 4.39 1.05 -0.80
C ASP A 781 3.84 2.36 -0.25
N GLN A 782 4.58 3.00 0.67
CA GLN A 782 4.20 4.31 1.21
C GLN A 782 4.17 5.40 0.14
N THR A 783 5.12 5.38 -0.80
CA THR A 783 5.17 6.35 -1.90
C THR A 783 4.05 6.14 -2.89
N ILE A 784 3.78 4.88 -3.27
CA ILE A 784 2.67 4.49 -4.15
C ILE A 784 1.32 4.94 -3.56
N ASN A 785 1.14 4.75 -2.25
CA ASN A 785 -0.10 5.14 -1.58
C ASN A 785 -0.22 6.66 -1.33
N ALA A 786 0.90 7.36 -1.12
CA ALA A 786 0.90 8.80 -0.81
C ALA A 786 0.83 9.70 -2.04
N SER A 787 1.39 9.27 -3.16
CA SER A 787 1.56 10.05 -4.38
C SER A 787 0.90 9.30 -5.52
N LEU A 788 -0.32 9.68 -5.87
CA LEU A 788 -1.01 9.24 -7.10
C LEU A 788 -0.23 9.60 -8.40
N ASP A 789 0.99 10.13 -8.30
CA ASP A 789 1.91 10.38 -9.40
C ASP A 789 2.78 9.13 -9.71
N LEU A 790 2.46 8.51 -10.86
CA LEU A 790 3.17 7.35 -11.39
C LEU A 790 4.66 7.59 -11.64
N HIS A 791 5.05 8.79 -12.06
CA HIS A 791 6.46 9.07 -12.38
C HIS A 791 7.32 9.04 -11.12
N LEU A 792 6.83 9.59 -10.02
CA LEU A 792 7.53 9.56 -8.74
C LEU A 792 7.63 8.14 -8.17
N ALA A 793 6.54 7.37 -8.26
CA ALA A 793 6.51 5.98 -7.81
C ALA A 793 7.52 5.11 -8.58
N LEU A 794 7.55 5.22 -9.91
CA LEU A 794 8.49 4.47 -10.76
C LEU A 794 9.95 4.96 -10.62
N GLU A 795 10.15 6.22 -10.25
CA GLU A 795 11.48 6.75 -9.92
C GLU A 795 12.03 6.13 -8.63
N MET A 796 11.23 6.11 -7.57
CA MET A 796 11.56 5.45 -6.31
C MET A 796 11.87 3.96 -6.53
N LEU A 797 11.04 3.29 -7.35
CA LEU A 797 11.23 1.88 -7.69
C LEU A 797 12.57 1.66 -8.40
N CYS A 798 12.90 2.46 -9.42
CA CYS A 798 14.19 2.40 -10.09
C CYS A 798 15.34 2.67 -9.11
N GLU A 799 15.17 3.59 -8.15
CA GLU A 799 16.20 3.90 -7.15
C GLU A 799 16.46 2.74 -6.18
N GLN A 800 15.41 2.05 -5.72
CA GLN A 800 15.59 0.85 -4.89
C GLN A 800 16.21 -0.30 -5.68
N LEU A 801 15.87 -0.47 -6.96
CA LEU A 801 16.53 -1.45 -7.83
C LEU A 801 18.03 -1.17 -7.93
N MET A 802 18.45 0.09 -8.03
CA MET A 802 19.87 0.43 -8.12
C MET A 802 20.67 0.16 -6.82
N ARG A 803 20.02 -0.26 -5.72
CA ARG A 803 20.70 -0.76 -4.51
C ARG A 803 21.17 -2.21 -4.65
N LEU A 804 20.55 -2.98 -5.54
CA LEU A 804 21.07 -4.28 -5.95
C LEU A 804 22.37 -4.09 -6.74
N PRO A 805 23.20 -5.14 -6.88
CA PRO A 805 24.40 -5.10 -7.71
C PRO A 805 24.07 -5.06 -9.22
N LEU A 806 23.29 -4.07 -9.64
CA LEU A 806 22.86 -3.76 -11.00
C LEU A 806 23.60 -2.55 -11.55
N ASP A 807 23.71 -2.51 -12.86
CA ASP A 807 24.35 -1.41 -13.60
C ASP A 807 23.35 -0.42 -14.16
N ALA A 808 22.15 -0.90 -14.55
CA ALA A 808 21.06 -0.09 -15.04
C ALA A 808 19.71 -0.79 -14.86
N SER A 809 18.64 0.01 -14.82
CA SER A 809 17.26 -0.47 -14.79
C SER A 809 16.35 0.40 -15.64
N MET A 810 15.29 -0.20 -16.19
CA MET A 810 14.31 0.48 -17.03
C MET A 810 12.92 -0.12 -16.84
N VAL A 811 11.91 0.74 -16.84
CA VAL A 811 10.50 0.35 -16.85
C VAL A 811 9.87 0.78 -18.16
N LEU A 812 9.22 -0.18 -18.82
CA LEU A 812 8.45 0.01 -20.05
C LEU A 812 6.96 -0.14 -19.71
N LEU A 813 6.12 0.80 -20.14
CA LEU A 813 4.65 0.66 -20.09
C LEU A 813 4.11 0.02 -21.35
N TYR A 814 3.12 -0.84 -21.21
CA TYR A 814 2.43 -1.45 -22.34
C TYR A 814 1.28 -0.55 -22.83
N ARG A 815 1.34 -0.15 -24.11
CA ARG A 815 0.28 0.59 -24.80
C ARG A 815 -0.61 -0.39 -25.55
N LYS A 816 -1.85 -0.57 -25.08
CA LYS A 816 -2.80 -1.57 -25.61
C LYS A 816 -3.19 -1.28 -27.06
N GLU A 817 -3.34 -0.02 -27.44
CA GLU A 817 -3.82 0.43 -28.75
C GLU A 817 -2.81 0.18 -29.86
N SER A 818 -1.52 0.36 -29.55
CA SER A 818 -0.42 0.25 -30.50
C SER A 818 0.38 -1.05 -30.36
N HIS A 819 0.08 -1.90 -29.37
CA HIS A 819 0.80 -3.14 -29.06
C HIS A 819 2.32 -2.96 -28.92
N VAL A 820 2.76 -1.85 -28.32
CA VAL A 820 4.18 -1.56 -28.05
C VAL A 820 4.43 -1.26 -26.58
N LEU A 821 5.65 -1.56 -26.13
CA LEU A 821 6.21 -1.21 -24.85
C LEU A 821 6.98 0.11 -24.98
N THR A 822 6.57 1.16 -24.27
CA THR A 822 7.19 2.48 -24.30
C THR A 822 7.99 2.73 -23.02
N PRO A 823 9.25 3.16 -23.07
CA PRO A 823 10.02 3.47 -21.86
C PRO A 823 9.44 4.68 -21.14
N ILE A 824 9.21 4.55 -19.83
CA ILE A 824 8.73 5.64 -18.96
C ILE A 824 9.78 6.08 -17.94
N LYS A 825 10.58 5.14 -17.41
CA LYS A 825 11.65 5.45 -16.48
C LYS A 825 12.88 4.59 -16.75
N ALA A 826 14.06 5.18 -16.64
CA ALA A 826 15.34 4.50 -16.78
C ALA A 826 16.40 5.13 -15.86
N ARG A 827 17.35 4.31 -15.38
CA ARG A 827 18.47 4.75 -14.52
C ARG A 827 19.72 3.89 -14.80
N GLY A 828 20.91 4.47 -14.63
CA GLY A 828 22.19 3.74 -14.74
C GLY A 828 22.76 3.53 -16.16
N PHE A 829 22.09 4.06 -17.19
CA PHE A 829 22.60 4.06 -18.56
C PHE A 829 23.69 5.12 -18.77
N ARG A 830 24.64 4.84 -19.65
CA ARG A 830 25.71 5.77 -20.07
C ARG A 830 25.26 6.72 -21.17
N SER A 831 24.31 6.29 -21.99
CA SER A 831 23.70 7.06 -23.06
C SER A 831 22.70 8.09 -22.51
N PRO A 832 22.47 9.23 -23.21
CA PRO A 832 21.48 10.20 -22.80
C PRO A 832 20.07 9.59 -22.69
N LEU A 833 19.35 9.89 -21.61
CA LEU A 833 17.99 9.42 -21.37
C LEU A 833 17.03 9.76 -22.53
N SER A 834 17.23 10.91 -23.18
CA SER A 834 16.44 11.34 -24.34
C SER A 834 16.55 10.41 -25.55
N GLU A 835 17.63 9.64 -25.67
CA GLU A 835 17.80 8.61 -26.71
C GLU A 835 17.09 7.32 -26.30
N ILE A 836 17.22 6.93 -25.02
CA ILE A 836 16.57 5.74 -24.45
C ILE A 836 15.05 5.83 -24.59
N TYR A 837 14.46 6.98 -24.27
CA TYR A 837 13.03 7.22 -24.36
C TYR A 837 12.45 7.20 -25.79
N ARG A 838 13.29 7.12 -26.84
CA ARG A 838 12.83 7.00 -28.24
C ARG A 838 12.63 5.56 -28.69
N HIS A 839 13.10 4.58 -27.93
CA HIS A 839 13.07 3.17 -28.33
C HIS A 839 11.84 2.45 -27.78
N SER A 840 10.76 2.45 -28.55
CA SER A 840 9.58 1.62 -28.27
C SER A 840 9.78 0.18 -28.78
N VAL A 841 9.44 -0.81 -27.96
CA VAL A 841 9.64 -2.24 -28.27
C VAL A 841 8.28 -2.88 -28.62
N PRO A 842 8.08 -3.40 -29.84
CA PRO A 842 6.86 -4.13 -30.18
C PRO A 842 6.69 -5.40 -29.34
N LEU A 843 5.44 -5.77 -29.07
CA LEU A 843 5.12 -7.01 -28.36
C LEU A 843 5.73 -8.23 -29.08
N GLY A 844 6.34 -9.14 -28.33
CA GLY A 844 7.04 -10.32 -28.85
C GLY A 844 8.43 -10.07 -29.44
N GLN A 845 8.87 -8.81 -29.60
CA GLN A 845 10.20 -8.50 -30.15
C GLN A 845 11.26 -8.24 -29.08
N GLY A 846 12.45 -8.81 -29.29
CA GLY A 846 13.53 -8.81 -28.31
C GLY A 846 13.14 -9.43 -26.96
N HIS A 847 14.02 -9.29 -25.97
CA HIS A 847 13.84 -9.94 -24.66
C HIS A 847 12.68 -9.35 -23.83
N ALA A 848 12.50 -8.03 -23.91
CA ALA A 848 11.41 -7.34 -23.23
C ALA A 848 10.04 -7.65 -23.85
N GLY A 849 9.95 -7.61 -25.19
CA GLY A 849 8.72 -7.96 -25.90
C GLY A 849 8.34 -9.43 -25.71
N ARG A 850 9.33 -10.34 -25.65
CA ARG A 850 9.11 -11.76 -25.31
C ARG A 850 8.57 -11.92 -23.89
N ALA A 851 9.19 -11.30 -22.89
CA ALA A 851 8.71 -11.35 -21.50
C ALA A 851 7.26 -10.87 -21.37
N ALA A 852 6.91 -9.79 -22.08
CA ALA A 852 5.55 -9.28 -22.16
C ALA A 852 4.56 -10.26 -22.83
N LEU A 853 4.94 -10.85 -23.97
CA LEU A 853 4.08 -11.77 -24.72
C LEU A 853 3.83 -13.07 -23.96
N GLU A 854 4.89 -13.67 -23.41
CA GLU A 854 4.85 -14.94 -22.68
C GLU A 854 4.34 -14.78 -21.24
N ARG A 855 4.31 -13.54 -20.72
CA ARG A 855 3.98 -13.21 -19.32
C ARG A 855 4.83 -13.96 -18.31
N GLN A 856 6.08 -14.23 -18.68
CA GLN A 856 7.07 -14.89 -17.82
C GLN A 856 8.39 -14.11 -17.79
N PRO A 857 9.15 -14.17 -16.68
CA PRO A 857 10.47 -13.58 -16.62
C PRO A 857 11.42 -14.18 -17.66
N VAL A 858 12.18 -13.32 -18.35
CA VAL A 858 13.19 -13.71 -19.32
C VAL A 858 14.58 -13.35 -18.79
N ALA A 859 15.48 -14.33 -18.79
CA ALA A 859 16.87 -14.16 -18.37
C ALA A 859 17.83 -14.36 -19.55
N VAL A 860 18.80 -13.45 -19.69
CA VAL A 860 19.87 -13.53 -20.70
C VAL A 860 21.20 -13.25 -20.01
N ASP A 861 22.12 -14.21 -20.07
CA ASP A 861 23.43 -14.13 -19.39
C ASP A 861 24.57 -13.68 -20.31
N ASP A 862 24.32 -13.61 -21.62
CA ASP A 862 25.26 -13.16 -22.64
C ASP A 862 24.57 -12.31 -23.72
N LEU A 863 24.47 -11.01 -23.46
CA LEU A 863 23.94 -10.00 -24.38
C LEU A 863 24.89 -9.68 -25.53
N ALA A 864 26.17 -10.07 -25.46
CA ALA A 864 27.07 -9.89 -26.60
C ALA A 864 26.69 -10.85 -27.74
N ARG A 865 26.21 -12.05 -27.39
CA ARG A 865 25.71 -13.04 -28.34
C ARG A 865 24.25 -12.83 -28.76
N ASP A 866 23.40 -12.37 -27.84
CA ASP A 866 21.98 -12.13 -28.08
C ASP A 866 21.55 -10.74 -27.57
N PRO A 867 21.88 -9.66 -28.30
CA PRO A 867 21.72 -8.28 -27.84
C PRO A 867 20.27 -7.76 -27.83
N GLY A 868 19.30 -8.56 -28.30
CA GLY A 868 17.87 -8.21 -28.29
C GLY A 868 17.44 -7.22 -29.38
N PHE A 869 16.42 -6.40 -29.10
CA PHE A 869 15.74 -5.55 -30.08
C PHE A 869 16.53 -4.29 -30.50
N ALA A 870 17.36 -3.73 -29.60
CA ALA A 870 18.14 -2.52 -29.84
C ALA A 870 19.65 -2.81 -29.73
N PRO A 871 20.24 -3.59 -30.66
CA PRO A 871 21.55 -4.16 -30.48
C PRO A 871 22.68 -3.13 -30.40
N GLU A 872 22.60 -2.05 -31.17
CA GLU A 872 23.60 -0.97 -31.13
C GLU A 872 23.67 -0.31 -29.75
N LEU A 873 22.51 -0.04 -29.13
CA LEU A 873 22.43 0.55 -27.80
C LEU A 873 22.95 -0.43 -26.74
N THR A 874 22.48 -1.69 -26.77
CA THR A 874 22.89 -2.74 -25.81
C THR A 874 24.41 -2.93 -25.80
N LEU A 875 25.02 -3.03 -26.99
CA LEU A 875 26.47 -3.22 -27.12
C LEU A 875 27.26 -1.97 -26.71
N ARG A 876 26.79 -0.77 -27.05
CA ARG A 876 27.43 0.51 -26.66
C ARG A 876 27.43 0.74 -25.15
N GLU A 877 26.36 0.32 -24.47
CA GLU A 877 26.26 0.37 -23.00
C GLU A 877 27.23 -0.59 -22.30
N GLY A 878 27.69 -1.62 -23.02
CA GLY A 878 28.55 -2.68 -22.50
C GLY A 878 27.81 -3.62 -21.55
N PHE A 879 26.50 -3.79 -21.73
CA PHE A 879 25.73 -4.75 -20.94
C PHE A 879 26.10 -6.19 -21.31
N VAL A 880 26.25 -7.02 -20.30
CA VAL A 880 26.63 -8.43 -20.41
C VAL A 880 25.41 -9.33 -20.14
N ALA A 881 24.61 -9.02 -19.12
CA ALA A 881 23.42 -9.80 -18.80
C ALA A 881 22.21 -8.91 -18.49
N MET A 882 21.01 -9.44 -18.73
CA MET A 882 19.74 -8.80 -18.39
C MET A 882 18.70 -9.75 -17.79
N ARG A 883 17.75 -9.17 -17.07
CA ARG A 883 16.51 -9.81 -16.62
C ARG A 883 15.34 -8.91 -17.02
N ALA A 884 14.36 -9.46 -17.73
CA ALA A 884 13.12 -8.77 -18.06
C ALA A 884 11.96 -9.45 -17.33
N LEU A 885 11.27 -8.72 -16.46
CA LEU A 885 10.17 -9.19 -15.65
C LEU A 885 8.87 -8.52 -16.13
N PRO A 886 7.83 -9.29 -16.48
CA PRO A 886 6.54 -8.71 -16.82
C PRO A 886 5.89 -8.09 -15.58
N LEU A 887 5.34 -6.89 -15.73
CA LEU A 887 4.56 -6.21 -14.71
C LEU A 887 3.11 -6.62 -14.90
N LEU A 888 2.63 -7.52 -14.03
CA LEU A 888 1.31 -8.14 -14.14
C LEU A 888 0.43 -7.74 -12.95
N ALA A 889 -0.78 -7.28 -13.22
CA ALA A 889 -1.81 -7.06 -12.22
C ALA A 889 -3.05 -7.89 -12.58
N LYS A 890 -3.49 -8.76 -11.67
CA LYS A 890 -4.62 -9.70 -11.89
C LYS A 890 -4.53 -10.48 -13.22
N GLY A 891 -3.31 -10.77 -13.66
CA GLY A 891 -3.03 -11.45 -14.93
C GLY A 891 -3.02 -10.56 -16.18
N GLU A 892 -3.36 -9.27 -16.08
CA GLU A 892 -3.19 -8.30 -17.17
C GLU A 892 -1.75 -7.77 -17.23
N LEU A 893 -1.23 -7.61 -18.45
CA LEU A 893 0.08 -7.01 -18.70
C LEU A 893 -0.03 -5.48 -18.64
N LEU A 894 0.71 -4.87 -17.73
CA LEU A 894 0.82 -3.42 -17.59
C LEU A 894 2.14 -2.88 -18.15
N GLY A 895 3.18 -3.70 -18.20
CA GLY A 895 4.49 -3.27 -18.64
C GLY A 895 5.57 -4.33 -18.45
N VAL A 896 6.82 -3.92 -18.57
CA VAL A 896 7.99 -4.77 -18.33
C VAL A 896 9.04 -3.99 -17.58
N LEU A 897 9.59 -4.60 -16.53
CA LEU A 897 10.75 -4.12 -15.80
C LEU A 897 11.99 -4.83 -16.30
N ILE A 898 13.05 -4.07 -16.57
CA ILE A 898 14.30 -4.60 -17.08
C ILE A 898 15.45 -4.17 -16.18
N ALA A 899 16.27 -5.13 -15.80
CA ALA A 899 17.50 -4.92 -15.05
C ALA A 899 18.71 -5.41 -15.88
N PHE A 900 19.81 -4.66 -15.83
CA PHE A 900 21.03 -4.91 -16.59
C PHE A 900 22.27 -4.96 -15.71
N THR A 901 23.26 -5.74 -16.13
CA THR A 901 24.62 -5.77 -15.54
C THR A 901 25.67 -5.74 -16.65
N ARG A 902 26.84 -5.17 -16.37
CA ARG A 902 28.02 -5.09 -17.26
C ARG A 902 29.08 -6.15 -16.91
N ARG A 903 28.70 -7.14 -16.09
CA ARG A 903 29.51 -8.26 -15.62
C ARG A 903 28.71 -9.55 -15.76
N SER A 904 29.38 -10.70 -15.64
CA SER A 904 28.66 -11.97 -15.48
C SER A 904 27.75 -11.90 -14.27
N TRP A 905 26.54 -12.45 -14.42
CA TRP A 905 25.49 -12.26 -13.43
C TRP A 905 24.94 -13.60 -12.94
N SER A 906 25.43 -14.06 -11.77
CA SER A 906 24.79 -15.16 -11.03
C SER A 906 23.89 -14.57 -9.94
N LEU A 907 22.59 -14.54 -10.22
CA LEU A 907 21.58 -14.06 -9.28
C LEU A 907 21.41 -15.07 -8.14
N LYS A 908 21.62 -14.64 -6.89
CA LYS A 908 21.29 -15.46 -5.71
C LYS A 908 19.77 -15.59 -5.58
N ALA A 909 19.30 -16.64 -4.91
CA ALA A 909 17.86 -16.87 -4.70
C ALA A 909 17.16 -15.67 -4.05
N ASP A 910 17.76 -15.11 -2.99
CA ASP A 910 17.22 -13.95 -2.27
C ASP A 910 17.14 -12.68 -3.15
N GLU A 911 18.12 -12.47 -4.04
CA GLU A 911 18.13 -11.32 -4.96
C GLU A 911 17.04 -11.46 -6.04
N LYS A 912 16.76 -12.69 -6.48
CA LYS A 912 15.70 -12.98 -7.44
C LYS A 912 14.32 -12.73 -6.83
N GLU A 913 14.09 -13.24 -5.62
CA GLU A 913 12.84 -13.02 -4.88
C GLU A 913 12.58 -11.52 -4.68
N PHE A 914 13.62 -10.75 -4.33
CA PHE A 914 13.51 -9.30 -4.17
C PHE A 914 13.21 -8.56 -5.48
N LEU A 915 13.85 -8.95 -6.60
CA LEU A 915 13.53 -8.40 -7.92
C LEU A 915 12.08 -8.67 -8.34
N GLU A 916 11.58 -9.88 -8.09
CA GLU A 916 10.19 -10.25 -8.36
C GLU A 916 9.22 -9.45 -7.50
N ALA A 917 9.50 -9.27 -6.21
CA ALA A 917 8.70 -8.42 -5.32
C ALA A 917 8.64 -6.96 -5.80
N LEU A 918 9.76 -6.39 -6.25
CA LEU A 918 9.79 -5.04 -6.81
C LEU A 918 8.99 -4.93 -8.12
N ALA A 919 9.02 -5.95 -8.97
CA ALA A 919 8.19 -5.99 -10.16
C ALA A 919 6.70 -6.05 -9.81
N THR A 920 6.31 -6.83 -8.81
CA THR A 920 4.92 -6.85 -8.30
C THR A 920 4.49 -5.46 -7.82
N GLN A 921 5.32 -4.76 -7.04
CA GLN A 921 5.00 -3.41 -6.57
C GLN A 921 4.91 -2.39 -7.70
N GLY A 922 5.78 -2.51 -8.71
CA GLY A 922 5.71 -1.68 -9.91
C GLY A 922 4.40 -1.89 -10.68
N ALA A 923 3.89 -3.12 -10.76
CA ALA A 923 2.60 -3.41 -11.38
C ALA A 923 1.44 -2.77 -10.60
N ILE A 924 1.46 -2.85 -9.26
CA ILE A 924 0.44 -2.23 -8.39
C ILE A 924 0.43 -0.71 -8.57
N ALA A 925 1.60 -0.07 -8.63
CA ALA A 925 1.71 1.37 -8.86
C ALA A 925 1.06 1.81 -10.18
N ILE A 926 1.32 1.05 -11.25
CA ILE A 926 0.76 1.33 -12.58
C ILE A 926 -0.76 1.10 -12.59
N GLU A 927 -1.25 0.02 -11.97
CA GLU A 927 -2.69 -0.25 -11.85
C GLU A 927 -3.42 0.91 -11.13
N ASN A 928 -2.88 1.36 -10.00
CA ASN A 928 -3.46 2.46 -9.23
C ASN A 928 -3.50 3.78 -10.02
N SER A 929 -2.44 4.10 -10.75
CA SER A 929 -2.41 5.30 -11.60
C SER A 929 -3.43 5.22 -12.72
N HIS A 930 -3.54 4.08 -13.42
CA HIS A 930 -4.53 3.91 -14.48
C HIS A 930 -5.96 4.03 -13.92
N LEU A 931 -6.25 3.43 -12.77
CA LEU A 931 -7.55 3.54 -12.11
C LEU A 931 -7.90 5.00 -11.79
N PHE A 932 -6.92 5.79 -11.32
CA PHE A 932 -7.13 7.19 -11.02
C PHE A 932 -7.34 8.04 -12.28
N GLU A 933 -6.56 7.82 -13.34
CA GLU A 933 -6.73 8.52 -14.62
C GLU A 933 -8.09 8.20 -15.26
N ASP A 934 -8.51 6.93 -15.23
CA ASP A 934 -9.81 6.51 -15.73
C ASP A 934 -10.92 7.20 -14.92
N LEU A 935 -10.82 7.22 -13.58
CA LEU A 935 -11.78 7.91 -12.72
C LEU A 935 -11.91 9.40 -13.05
N GLN A 936 -10.78 10.09 -13.28
CA GLN A 936 -10.77 11.51 -13.67
C GLN A 936 -11.45 11.71 -15.02
N ARG A 937 -11.17 10.83 -15.99
CA ARG A 937 -11.80 10.90 -17.32
C ARG A 937 -13.32 10.71 -17.23
N ALA A 938 -13.77 9.67 -16.53
CA ALA A 938 -15.20 9.42 -16.35
C ALA A 938 -15.90 10.55 -15.59
N LYS A 939 -15.21 11.19 -14.63
CA LYS A 939 -15.75 12.39 -13.96
C LYS A 939 -15.96 13.53 -14.96
N LEU A 940 -14.97 13.82 -15.80
CA LEU A 940 -15.07 14.90 -16.78
C LEU A 940 -16.17 14.63 -17.80
N GLU A 941 -16.26 13.38 -18.29
CA GLU A 941 -17.32 12.94 -19.19
C GLU A 941 -18.70 13.09 -18.56
N LEU A 942 -18.83 12.79 -17.26
CA LEU A 942 -20.07 12.96 -16.52
C LEU A 942 -20.47 14.45 -16.37
N GLU A 943 -19.52 15.33 -16.08
CA GLU A 943 -19.77 16.76 -16.01
C GLU A 943 -20.24 17.32 -17.36
N VAL A 944 -19.60 16.90 -18.45
CA VAL A 944 -20.01 17.27 -19.82
C VAL A 944 -21.40 16.72 -20.15
N ALA A 945 -21.69 15.47 -19.81
CA ALA A 945 -23.00 14.85 -20.05
C ALA A 945 -24.12 15.56 -19.27
N TYR A 946 -23.87 15.94 -18.02
CA TYR A 946 -24.83 16.73 -17.24
C TYR A 946 -25.09 18.09 -17.87
N ASP A 947 -24.03 18.83 -18.21
CA ASP A 947 -24.20 20.17 -18.79
C ASP A 947 -24.96 20.11 -20.13
N LEU A 948 -24.68 19.11 -20.97
CA LEU A 948 -25.44 18.86 -22.20
C LEU A 948 -26.91 18.53 -21.93
N THR A 949 -27.20 17.77 -20.87
CA THR A 949 -28.58 17.45 -20.46
C THR A 949 -29.34 18.70 -20.00
N LEU A 950 -28.70 19.56 -19.20
CA LEU A 950 -29.28 20.83 -18.75
C LEU A 950 -29.58 21.74 -19.95
N MET A 951 -28.65 21.81 -20.91
CA MET A 951 -28.81 22.57 -22.14
C MET A 951 -30.00 22.03 -22.96
N GLY A 952 -30.15 20.71 -23.05
CA GLY A 952 -31.28 20.06 -23.73
C GLY A 952 -32.63 20.39 -23.09
N TRP A 953 -32.71 20.44 -21.75
CA TRP A 953 -33.93 20.86 -21.05
C TRP A 953 -34.30 22.31 -21.30
N ALA A 954 -33.30 23.21 -21.27
CA ALA A 954 -33.52 24.62 -21.56
C ALA A 954 -34.01 24.84 -23.00
N GLN A 955 -33.40 24.14 -23.96
CA GLN A 955 -33.83 24.18 -25.35
C GLN A 955 -35.25 23.63 -25.53
N ALA A 956 -35.63 22.55 -24.84
CA ALA A 956 -36.99 22.03 -24.88
C ALA A 956 -38.03 23.05 -24.38
N VAL A 957 -37.67 23.85 -23.38
CA VAL A 957 -38.52 24.95 -22.87
C VAL A 957 -38.64 26.06 -23.92
N GLU A 958 -37.53 26.51 -24.52
CA GLU A 958 -37.54 27.52 -25.59
C GLU A 958 -38.43 27.10 -26.78
N LEU A 959 -38.31 25.84 -27.19
CA LEU A 959 -39.11 25.26 -28.28
C LEU A 959 -40.61 25.30 -27.96
N ARG A 960 -40.98 25.13 -26.68
CA ARG A 960 -42.37 25.15 -26.25
C ARG A 960 -42.89 26.58 -26.03
N ASP A 961 -42.10 27.49 -25.47
CA ASP A 961 -42.54 28.84 -25.09
C ASP A 961 -42.51 29.87 -26.24
N GLN A 962 -42.09 29.47 -27.44
CA GLN A 962 -41.89 30.37 -28.59
C GLN A 962 -40.92 31.54 -28.31
N GLU A 963 -40.03 31.38 -27.33
CA GLU A 963 -38.87 32.24 -27.11
C GLU A 963 -37.93 32.16 -28.33
N THR A 964 -37.15 33.23 -28.58
CA THR A 964 -36.22 33.23 -29.72
C THR A 964 -35.14 32.19 -29.54
N ALA A 965 -34.87 31.40 -30.58
CA ALA A 965 -33.79 30.43 -30.58
C ALA A 965 -32.45 31.07 -30.15
N GLY A 966 -31.80 30.47 -29.14
CA GLY A 966 -30.51 30.92 -28.63
C GLY A 966 -30.59 32.01 -27.55
N HIS A 967 -31.78 32.35 -27.05
CA HIS A 967 -31.96 33.26 -25.92
C HIS A 967 -31.19 32.80 -24.67
N THR A 968 -31.42 31.55 -24.24
CA THR A 968 -30.78 30.92 -23.08
C THR A 968 -29.26 31.02 -23.14
N GLN A 969 -28.69 30.81 -24.32
CA GLN A 969 -27.23 30.88 -24.50
C GLN A 969 -26.72 32.32 -24.33
N ARG A 970 -27.37 33.31 -24.96
CA ARG A 970 -26.98 34.73 -24.84
C ARG A 970 -27.07 35.23 -23.40
N VAL A 971 -28.17 34.93 -22.71
CA VAL A 971 -28.35 35.36 -21.31
C VAL A 971 -27.36 34.65 -20.39
N THR A 972 -27.07 33.37 -20.61
CA THR A 972 -26.09 32.64 -19.79
C THR A 972 -24.68 33.21 -19.96
N GLU A 973 -24.23 33.40 -21.20
CA GLU A 973 -22.89 33.94 -21.49
C GLU A 973 -22.70 35.34 -20.90
N LEU A 974 -23.69 36.22 -21.07
CA LEU A 974 -23.61 37.59 -20.57
C LEU A 974 -23.72 37.65 -19.04
N THR A 975 -24.50 36.76 -18.41
CA THR A 975 -24.58 36.63 -16.94
C THR A 975 -23.24 36.18 -16.36
N VAL A 976 -22.57 35.20 -16.98
CA VAL A 976 -21.24 34.74 -16.54
C VAL A 976 -20.20 35.84 -16.64
N LYS A 977 -20.15 36.58 -17.76
CA LYS A 977 -19.26 37.74 -17.93
C LYS A 977 -19.49 38.80 -16.85
N LEU A 978 -20.76 39.14 -16.59
CA LEU A 978 -21.12 40.13 -15.57
C LEU A 978 -20.74 39.66 -14.16
N ALA A 979 -20.95 38.39 -13.85
CA ALA A 979 -20.57 37.79 -12.57
C ALA A 979 -19.05 37.81 -12.34
N GLN A 980 -18.25 37.53 -13.38
CA GLN A 980 -16.80 37.62 -13.33
C GLN A 980 -16.34 39.06 -13.03
N GLN A 981 -16.93 40.05 -13.67
CA GLN A 981 -16.59 41.47 -13.45
C GLN A 981 -16.97 41.96 -12.04
N LEU A 982 -18.04 41.40 -11.47
CA LEU A 982 -18.47 41.67 -10.09
C LEU A 982 -17.65 40.91 -9.03
N GLY A 983 -16.72 40.04 -9.45
CA GLY A 983 -15.79 39.34 -8.56
C GLY A 983 -16.39 38.11 -7.87
N LEU A 984 -17.36 37.43 -8.49
CA LEU A 984 -17.86 36.17 -7.93
C LEU A 984 -16.75 35.10 -7.92
N PRO A 985 -16.66 34.27 -6.85
CA PRO A 985 -15.73 33.14 -6.81
C PRO A 985 -15.93 32.19 -7.98
N TYR A 986 -14.83 31.65 -8.52
CA TYR A 986 -14.87 30.74 -9.67
C TYR A 986 -15.76 29.51 -9.43
N GLU A 987 -15.82 29.03 -8.17
CA GLU A 987 -16.68 27.92 -7.75
C GLU A 987 -18.18 28.22 -7.85
N ASP A 988 -18.59 29.47 -7.67
CA ASP A 988 -20.00 29.89 -7.71
C ASP A 988 -20.46 30.24 -9.13
N ILE A 989 -19.52 30.61 -10.01
CA ILE A 989 -19.82 30.91 -11.43
C ILE A 989 -20.44 29.70 -12.12
N GLU A 990 -19.99 28.49 -11.83
CA GLU A 990 -20.53 27.28 -12.46
C GLU A 990 -21.98 27.01 -12.04
N HIS A 991 -22.30 27.25 -10.76
CA HIS A 991 -23.67 27.14 -10.25
C HIS A 991 -24.58 28.23 -10.81
N LEU A 992 -24.07 29.46 -10.94
CA LEU A 992 -24.74 30.57 -11.61
C LEU A 992 -25.01 30.25 -13.09
N ARG A 993 -24.03 29.69 -13.81
CA ARG A 993 -24.18 29.27 -15.21
C ARG A 993 -25.31 28.25 -15.36
N ARG A 994 -25.33 27.20 -14.53
CA ARG A 994 -26.40 26.19 -14.53
C ARG A 994 -27.77 26.79 -14.16
N GLY A 995 -27.79 27.73 -13.21
CA GLY A 995 -29.01 28.44 -12.83
C GLY A 995 -29.57 29.32 -13.96
N ALA A 996 -28.69 29.98 -14.71
CA ALA A 996 -29.05 30.76 -15.89
C ALA A 996 -29.60 29.89 -17.03
N ILE A 997 -28.98 28.73 -17.30
CA ILE A 997 -29.48 27.77 -18.29
C ILE A 997 -30.91 27.31 -17.95
N LEU A 998 -31.18 27.06 -16.66
CA LEU A 998 -32.44 26.47 -16.20
C LEU A 998 -33.47 27.50 -15.72
N HIS A 999 -33.24 28.80 -15.91
CA HIS A 999 -34.04 29.86 -15.27
C HIS A 999 -35.55 29.70 -15.51
N ASP A 1000 -35.91 29.31 -16.73
CA ASP A 1000 -37.29 29.16 -17.18
C ASP A 1000 -37.82 27.73 -17.19
N VAL A 1001 -37.06 26.75 -16.69
CA VAL A 1001 -37.43 25.33 -16.78
C VAL A 1001 -38.84 25.06 -16.25
N GLY A 1002 -39.25 25.78 -15.20
CA GLY A 1002 -40.57 25.66 -14.57
C GLY A 1002 -41.76 26.01 -15.48
N LYS A 1003 -41.54 26.69 -16.62
CA LYS A 1003 -42.58 26.94 -17.63
C LYS A 1003 -43.11 25.64 -18.21
N LEU A 1004 -42.36 24.54 -18.11
CA LEU A 1004 -42.87 23.21 -18.49
C LEU A 1004 -44.12 22.79 -17.70
N GLY A 1005 -44.37 23.38 -16.52
CA GLY A 1005 -45.53 23.06 -15.68
C GLY A 1005 -46.69 24.04 -15.86
N VAL A 1006 -46.54 25.04 -16.73
CA VAL A 1006 -47.62 25.97 -17.09
C VAL A 1006 -48.49 25.33 -18.20
N PRO A 1007 -49.83 25.35 -18.09
CA PRO A 1007 -50.71 24.78 -19.12
C PRO A 1007 -50.57 25.48 -20.48
N ASP A 1008 -50.68 24.74 -21.58
CA ASP A 1008 -50.54 25.28 -22.94
C ASP A 1008 -51.57 26.39 -23.26
N ALA A 1009 -52.78 26.28 -22.71
CA ALA A 1009 -53.82 27.31 -22.88
C ALA A 1009 -53.41 28.68 -22.29
N VAL A 1010 -52.46 28.70 -21.35
CA VAL A 1010 -51.88 29.90 -20.76
C VAL A 1010 -50.56 30.26 -21.46
N LEU A 1011 -49.66 29.29 -21.63
CA LEU A 1011 -48.33 29.50 -22.19
C LEU A 1011 -48.36 29.94 -23.67
N LEU A 1012 -49.22 29.33 -24.48
CA LEU A 1012 -49.30 29.54 -25.93
C LEU A 1012 -50.41 30.51 -26.35
N LYS A 1013 -51.02 31.24 -25.40
CA LYS A 1013 -52.17 32.09 -25.69
C LYS A 1013 -51.78 33.24 -26.63
N PRO A 1014 -52.42 33.38 -27.81
CA PRO A 1014 -52.15 34.48 -28.73
C PRO A 1014 -52.90 35.75 -28.28
N GLY A 1015 -52.50 36.34 -27.15
CA GLY A 1015 -53.12 37.53 -26.57
C GLY A 1015 -52.73 37.78 -25.11
N GLN A 1016 -53.29 38.84 -24.50
CA GLN A 1016 -53.01 39.14 -23.09
C GLN A 1016 -53.61 38.09 -22.16
N LEU A 1017 -52.86 37.76 -21.11
CA LEU A 1017 -53.31 36.91 -20.01
C LEU A 1017 -54.22 37.71 -19.06
N ASN A 1018 -55.32 37.11 -18.62
CA ASN A 1018 -56.16 37.63 -17.54
C ASN A 1018 -55.51 37.37 -16.16
N GLU A 1019 -56.12 37.83 -15.06
CA GLU A 1019 -55.53 37.69 -13.72
C GLU A 1019 -55.35 36.23 -13.27
N GLU A 1020 -56.29 35.34 -13.60
CA GLU A 1020 -56.23 33.91 -13.24
C GLU A 1020 -55.11 33.19 -14.03
N GLU A 1021 -54.98 33.50 -15.31
CA GLU A 1021 -53.92 33.01 -16.19
C GLU A 1021 -52.54 33.53 -15.76
N TRP A 1022 -52.45 34.80 -15.36
CA TRP A 1022 -51.23 35.38 -14.77
C TRP A 1022 -50.85 34.71 -13.45
N ALA A 1023 -51.82 34.35 -12.61
CA ALA A 1023 -51.57 33.61 -11.39
C ALA A 1023 -51.01 32.21 -11.66
N LEU A 1024 -51.36 31.58 -12.78
CA LEU A 1024 -50.76 30.32 -13.23
C LEU A 1024 -49.35 30.53 -13.80
N MET A 1025 -49.13 31.57 -14.61
CA MET A 1025 -47.82 31.89 -15.17
C MET A 1025 -46.77 32.18 -14.08
N ARG A 1026 -47.13 32.92 -13.02
CA ARG A 1026 -46.23 33.25 -11.89
C ARG A 1026 -45.80 32.06 -11.05
N LYS A 1027 -46.34 30.87 -11.28
CA LYS A 1027 -45.92 29.66 -10.56
C LYS A 1027 -44.62 29.06 -11.09
N HIS A 1028 -44.19 29.41 -12.31
CA HIS A 1028 -43.04 28.74 -12.91
C HIS A 1028 -41.73 28.84 -12.09
N PRO A 1029 -41.41 29.92 -11.34
CA PRO A 1029 -40.21 29.92 -10.49
C PRO A 1029 -40.34 28.93 -9.32
N THR A 1030 -41.54 28.83 -8.74
CA THR A 1030 -41.85 27.86 -7.67
C THR A 1030 -41.80 26.42 -8.18
N LEU A 1031 -42.29 26.18 -9.39
CA LEU A 1031 -42.21 24.87 -10.05
C LEU A 1031 -40.76 24.50 -10.37
N ALA A 1032 -39.97 25.43 -10.89
CA ALA A 1032 -38.54 25.24 -11.10
C ALA A 1032 -37.82 24.87 -9.80
N TYR A 1033 -38.09 25.57 -8.71
CA TYR A 1033 -37.55 25.23 -7.38
C TYR A 1033 -37.96 23.83 -6.90
N GLN A 1034 -39.25 23.49 -7.02
CA GLN A 1034 -39.77 22.18 -6.61
C GLN A 1034 -39.11 21.04 -7.39
N TRP A 1035 -38.86 21.23 -8.68
CA TRP A 1035 -38.27 20.20 -9.53
C TRP A 1035 -36.76 20.03 -9.32
N LEU A 1036 -36.06 21.16 -9.24
CA LEU A 1036 -34.60 21.15 -9.21
C LEU A 1036 -34.04 20.89 -7.79
N SER A 1037 -34.81 21.18 -6.73
CA SER A 1037 -34.33 21.04 -5.33
C SER A 1037 -34.05 19.61 -4.88
N GLY A 1038 -34.68 18.62 -5.53
CA GLY A 1038 -34.42 17.20 -5.33
C GLY A 1038 -33.10 16.72 -5.92
N ILE A 1039 -32.47 17.49 -6.82
CA ILE A 1039 -31.26 17.10 -7.55
C ILE A 1039 -30.03 17.65 -6.81
N PRO A 1040 -29.19 16.81 -6.17
CA PRO A 1040 -28.14 17.28 -5.26
C PRO A 1040 -27.16 18.29 -5.89
N PHE A 1041 -26.72 18.05 -7.13
CA PHE A 1041 -25.73 18.91 -7.80
C PHE A 1041 -26.29 20.25 -8.30
N LEU A 1042 -27.62 20.42 -8.31
CA LEU A 1042 -28.30 21.66 -8.75
C LEU A 1042 -28.76 22.55 -7.61
N ARG A 1043 -28.64 22.12 -6.35
CA ARG A 1043 -29.13 22.90 -5.19
C ARG A 1043 -28.57 24.32 -5.14
N LYS A 1044 -27.27 24.49 -5.40
CA LYS A 1044 -26.62 25.81 -5.44
C LYS A 1044 -27.04 26.65 -6.67
N ALA A 1045 -27.50 26.01 -7.74
CA ALA A 1045 -27.97 26.68 -8.95
C ALA A 1045 -29.41 27.23 -8.83
N LEU A 1046 -30.14 26.91 -7.75
CA LEU A 1046 -31.56 27.29 -7.56
C LEU A 1046 -31.79 28.80 -7.39
N ALA A 1047 -30.74 29.55 -7.07
CA ALA A 1047 -30.83 30.99 -6.83
C ALA A 1047 -31.54 31.71 -7.98
N ILE A 1048 -31.15 31.42 -9.23
CA ILE A 1048 -31.71 32.07 -10.42
C ILE A 1048 -33.11 31.55 -10.76
N PRO A 1049 -33.36 30.24 -11.00
CA PRO A 1049 -34.68 29.76 -11.39
C PRO A 1049 -35.79 30.12 -10.39
N TYR A 1050 -35.45 30.22 -9.10
CA TYR A 1050 -36.45 30.53 -8.08
C TYR A 1050 -36.66 32.03 -7.85
N ALA A 1051 -35.70 32.90 -8.20
CA ALA A 1051 -35.72 34.31 -7.80
C ALA A 1051 -35.48 35.33 -8.93
N HIS A 1052 -35.30 34.90 -10.19
CA HIS A 1052 -35.03 35.82 -11.31
C HIS A 1052 -36.15 36.83 -11.61
N HIS A 1053 -37.36 36.63 -11.07
CA HIS A 1053 -38.48 37.56 -11.15
C HIS A 1053 -38.73 38.38 -9.87
N GLU A 1054 -37.86 38.25 -8.87
CA GLU A 1054 -37.86 39.17 -7.73
C GLU A 1054 -37.40 40.56 -8.20
N ARG A 1055 -37.92 41.62 -7.56
CA ARG A 1055 -37.61 43.01 -7.92
C ARG A 1055 -36.96 43.68 -6.73
N TRP A 1056 -35.96 44.53 -6.97
CA TRP A 1056 -35.20 45.20 -5.91
C TRP A 1056 -36.08 45.93 -4.89
N ASP A 1057 -37.19 46.52 -5.33
CA ASP A 1057 -38.19 47.21 -4.50
C ASP A 1057 -39.14 46.30 -3.70
N GLY A 1058 -39.08 44.98 -3.89
CA GLY A 1058 -39.94 43.99 -3.23
C GLY A 1058 -41.26 43.70 -3.95
N SER A 1059 -41.52 44.33 -5.10
CA SER A 1059 -42.77 44.14 -5.87
C SER A 1059 -42.74 42.91 -6.79
N GLY A 1060 -41.71 42.06 -6.69
CA GLY A 1060 -41.51 40.88 -7.53
C GLY A 1060 -42.21 39.62 -7.02
N TYR A 1061 -41.88 38.48 -7.62
CA TYR A 1061 -42.43 37.16 -7.26
C TYR A 1061 -41.34 36.07 -7.43
N PRO A 1062 -41.48 34.88 -6.82
CA PRO A 1062 -42.63 34.33 -6.10
C PRO A 1062 -42.70 34.67 -4.61
N ARG A 1063 -41.65 35.20 -3.99
CA ARG A 1063 -41.55 35.40 -2.53
C ARG A 1063 -41.64 36.88 -2.11
N GLY A 1064 -41.48 37.83 -3.03
CA GLY A 1064 -41.52 39.25 -2.72
C GLY A 1064 -40.29 39.70 -1.94
N LEU A 1065 -39.12 39.18 -2.30
CA LEU A 1065 -37.85 39.52 -1.68
C LEU A 1065 -37.42 40.94 -2.06
N GLN A 1066 -36.81 41.66 -1.12
CA GLN A 1066 -36.42 43.06 -1.29
C GLN A 1066 -34.92 43.26 -1.09
N GLY A 1067 -34.29 44.07 -1.94
CA GLY A 1067 -32.87 44.43 -1.84
C GLY A 1067 -31.94 43.21 -1.83
N GLU A 1068 -31.01 43.20 -0.88
CA GLU A 1068 -30.00 42.14 -0.75
C GLU A 1068 -30.56 40.79 -0.25
N ALA A 1069 -31.84 40.72 0.13
CA ALA A 1069 -32.49 39.44 0.40
C ALA A 1069 -32.64 38.59 -0.88
N ILE A 1070 -32.58 39.21 -2.06
CA ILE A 1070 -32.51 38.53 -3.35
C ILE A 1070 -31.09 37.99 -3.55
N PRO A 1071 -30.90 36.69 -3.84
CA PRO A 1071 -29.58 36.13 -4.14
C PRO A 1071 -28.84 36.95 -5.21
N LEU A 1072 -27.54 37.13 -5.04
CA LEU A 1072 -26.74 37.97 -5.95
C LEU A 1072 -26.79 37.44 -7.39
N GLU A 1073 -26.76 36.13 -7.55
CA GLU A 1073 -26.85 35.42 -8.82
C GLU A 1073 -28.14 35.77 -9.57
N ALA A 1074 -29.28 35.84 -8.86
CA ALA A 1074 -30.57 36.23 -9.42
C ALA A 1074 -30.63 37.71 -9.78
N ARG A 1075 -30.01 38.59 -8.97
CA ARG A 1075 -29.90 40.02 -9.26
C ARG A 1075 -29.08 40.29 -10.53
N ILE A 1076 -27.98 39.56 -10.70
CA ILE A 1076 -27.13 39.59 -11.90
C ILE A 1076 -27.93 39.13 -13.11
N PHE A 1077 -28.55 37.95 -13.02
CA PHE A 1077 -29.30 37.37 -14.12
C PHE A 1077 -30.50 38.22 -14.55
N ALA A 1078 -31.27 38.80 -13.62
CA ALA A 1078 -32.46 39.59 -13.93
C ALA A 1078 -32.19 40.81 -14.83
N VAL A 1079 -31.03 41.47 -14.69
CA VAL A 1079 -30.63 42.58 -15.57
C VAL A 1079 -30.38 42.08 -16.98
N VAL A 1080 -29.67 40.96 -17.11
CA VAL A 1080 -29.29 40.35 -18.38
C VAL A 1080 -30.50 39.81 -19.14
N ASP A 1081 -31.39 39.10 -18.45
CA ASP A 1081 -32.61 38.53 -19.01
C ASP A 1081 -33.53 39.61 -19.59
N VAL A 1082 -33.79 40.68 -18.82
CA VAL A 1082 -34.61 41.80 -19.29
C VAL A 1082 -33.93 42.55 -20.43
N TYR A 1083 -32.60 42.69 -20.41
CA TYR A 1083 -31.87 43.30 -21.52
C TYR A 1083 -32.07 42.50 -22.81
N ASP A 1084 -31.81 41.18 -22.80
CA ASP A 1084 -31.99 40.33 -23.98
C ASP A 1084 -33.45 40.32 -24.46
N ALA A 1085 -34.41 40.28 -23.54
CA ALA A 1085 -35.84 40.38 -23.86
C ALA A 1085 -36.25 41.74 -24.47
N LEU A 1086 -35.52 42.82 -24.17
CA LEU A 1086 -35.73 44.14 -24.76
C LEU A 1086 -35.10 44.27 -26.15
N THR A 1087 -33.92 43.70 -26.36
CA THR A 1087 -33.13 43.83 -27.58
C THR A 1087 -33.33 42.71 -28.60
N SER A 1088 -34.19 41.73 -28.32
CA SER A 1088 -34.53 40.63 -29.23
C SER A 1088 -35.93 40.79 -29.83
N ASP A 1089 -36.11 40.35 -31.09
CA ASP A 1089 -37.42 40.32 -31.74
C ASP A 1089 -38.30 39.23 -31.12
N ARG A 1090 -39.56 39.53 -30.82
CA ARG A 1090 -40.55 38.55 -30.32
C ARG A 1090 -41.75 38.47 -31.28
N PRO A 1091 -42.51 37.36 -31.34
CA PRO A 1091 -43.61 37.16 -32.30
C PRO A 1091 -44.65 38.29 -32.36
N TYR A 1092 -44.78 39.08 -31.28
CA TYR A 1092 -45.72 40.19 -31.17
C TYR A 1092 -45.06 41.57 -30.92
N ARG A 1093 -43.71 41.67 -30.95
CA ARG A 1093 -42.98 42.93 -30.67
C ARG A 1093 -41.59 42.96 -31.32
N GLN A 1094 -41.27 44.04 -32.03
CA GLN A 1094 -39.90 44.27 -32.50
C GLN A 1094 -38.91 44.60 -31.36
N ALA A 1095 -37.65 44.23 -31.57
CA ALA A 1095 -36.53 44.58 -30.72
C ALA A 1095 -36.41 46.10 -30.51
N TRP A 1096 -36.03 46.52 -29.31
CA TRP A 1096 -35.68 47.91 -29.05
C TRP A 1096 -34.26 48.22 -29.53
N PRO A 1097 -34.01 49.47 -29.97
CA PRO A 1097 -32.63 49.95 -30.13
C PRO A 1097 -31.87 49.83 -28.81
N LYS A 1098 -30.58 49.45 -28.91
CA LYS A 1098 -29.70 49.20 -27.75
C LYS A 1098 -29.70 50.39 -26.78
N GLU A 1099 -29.62 51.61 -27.28
CA GLU A 1099 -29.60 52.84 -26.49
C GLU A 1099 -30.87 53.01 -25.65
N LYS A 1100 -32.01 52.65 -26.23
CA LYS A 1100 -33.32 52.70 -25.57
C LYS A 1100 -33.43 51.65 -24.47
N ALA A 1101 -32.93 50.43 -24.71
CA ALA A 1101 -32.90 49.37 -23.71
C ALA A 1101 -31.98 49.73 -22.53
N LEU A 1102 -30.79 50.28 -22.79
CA LEU A 1102 -29.85 50.73 -21.75
C LEU A 1102 -30.41 51.92 -20.94
N ALA A 1103 -31.10 52.87 -21.59
CA ALA A 1103 -31.79 53.96 -20.91
C ALA A 1103 -32.88 53.45 -19.96
N TYR A 1104 -33.66 52.45 -20.39
CA TYR A 1104 -34.67 51.81 -19.55
C TYR A 1104 -34.05 51.08 -18.35
N ILE A 1105 -32.97 50.32 -18.55
CA ILE A 1105 -32.27 49.64 -17.44
C ILE A 1105 -31.74 50.65 -16.41
N ARG A 1106 -31.19 51.79 -16.85
CA ARG A 1106 -30.80 52.90 -15.96
C ARG A 1106 -31.97 53.45 -15.16
N GLU A 1107 -33.13 53.66 -15.80
CA GLU A 1107 -34.33 54.17 -15.13
C GLU A 1107 -34.92 53.20 -14.09
N GLN A 1108 -34.75 51.90 -14.32
CA GLN A 1108 -35.21 50.83 -13.43
C GLN A 1108 -34.21 50.45 -12.32
N SER A 1109 -33.02 51.08 -12.30
CA SER A 1109 -32.05 50.95 -11.23
C SER A 1109 -32.64 51.38 -9.88
N GLY A 1110 -32.52 50.53 -8.86
CA GLY A 1110 -33.11 50.75 -7.53
C GLY A 1110 -34.62 50.53 -7.44
N LYS A 1111 -35.27 50.13 -8.53
CA LYS A 1111 -36.68 49.71 -8.58
C LYS A 1111 -36.78 48.22 -8.93
N GLN A 1112 -36.51 47.89 -10.19
CA GLN A 1112 -36.47 46.51 -10.66
C GLN A 1112 -35.13 45.86 -10.36
N PHE A 1113 -34.04 46.60 -10.57
CA PHE A 1113 -32.69 46.05 -10.58
C PHE A 1113 -31.82 46.58 -9.44
N ASP A 1114 -30.86 45.77 -9.01
CA ASP A 1114 -29.82 46.18 -8.08
C ASP A 1114 -28.95 47.30 -8.71
N PRO A 1115 -28.85 48.48 -8.07
CA PRO A 1115 -28.03 49.58 -8.59
C PRO A 1115 -26.57 49.22 -8.87
N ARG A 1116 -25.95 48.37 -8.04
CA ARG A 1116 -24.54 47.96 -8.18
C ARG A 1116 -24.35 47.07 -9.39
N VAL A 1117 -25.30 46.16 -9.63
CA VAL A 1117 -25.29 45.27 -10.79
C VAL A 1117 -25.51 46.06 -12.08
N VAL A 1118 -26.43 47.04 -12.08
CA VAL A 1118 -26.68 47.91 -13.24
C VAL A 1118 -25.42 48.70 -13.61
N GLU A 1119 -24.70 49.25 -12.63
CA GLU A 1119 -23.45 49.98 -12.88
C GLU A 1119 -22.39 49.08 -13.55
N ALA A 1120 -22.18 47.87 -13.02
CA ALA A 1120 -21.26 46.90 -13.61
C ALA A 1120 -21.70 46.45 -15.02
N PHE A 1121 -23.00 46.24 -15.23
CA PHE A 1121 -23.54 45.84 -16.52
C PHE A 1121 -23.35 46.92 -17.59
N LEU A 1122 -23.60 48.19 -17.26
CA LEU A 1122 -23.37 49.30 -18.18
C LEU A 1122 -21.88 49.41 -18.56
N ALA A 1123 -20.99 49.24 -17.59
CA ALA A 1123 -19.56 49.23 -17.84
C ALA A 1123 -19.12 48.06 -18.75
N LEU A 1124 -19.69 46.86 -18.56
CA LEU A 1124 -19.45 45.68 -19.41
C LEU A 1124 -19.84 45.95 -20.87
N ILE A 1125 -21.04 46.51 -21.09
CA ILE A 1125 -21.58 46.77 -22.43
C ILE A 1125 -20.84 47.90 -23.15
N ASP A 1126 -20.37 48.93 -22.43
CA ASP A 1126 -19.56 50.02 -22.99
C ASP A 1126 -18.16 49.51 -23.42
N GLN A 1127 -17.56 48.58 -22.66
CA GLN A 1127 -16.26 47.97 -23.01
C GLN A 1127 -16.33 47.10 -24.29
N ASP A 1128 -17.33 46.23 -24.43
CA ASP A 1128 -17.54 45.41 -25.64
C ASP A 1128 -17.79 46.28 -26.89
N SER A 1129 -18.34 47.50 -26.71
CA SER A 1129 -18.57 48.45 -27.80
C SER A 1129 -17.26 49.12 -28.29
N SER A 1130 -16.27 49.29 -27.41
CA SER A 1130 -14.97 49.91 -27.72
C SER A 1130 -13.92 48.95 -28.30
N ALA A 1131 -14.13 47.62 -28.17
CA ALA A 1131 -13.26 46.59 -28.73
C ALA A 1131 -13.69 46.13 -30.14
N SER A 1132 -14.85 46.61 -30.62
CA SER A 1132 -15.48 46.24 -31.89
C SER A 1132 -15.34 47.33 -32.99
N GLU A 1133 -14.74 48.48 -32.66
CA GLU A 1133 -14.26 49.52 -33.59
C GLU A 1133 -12.75 49.35 -33.82
#